data_AF-L7C6Z6-F1
#
_entry.id   AF-L7C6Z6-F1
#
_cell.length_a   1.000
_cell.length_b   1.000
_cell.length_c   1.000
_cell.angle_alpha   90.00
_cell.angle_beta   90.00
_cell.angle_gamma   90.00
#
_symmetry.space_group_name_H-M   'P 1'
#
loop_
_entity.id
_entity.type
_entity.pdbx_description
1 polymer ?
#
loop_
_entity_poly.entity_id
_entity_poly.type
_entity_poly.pdbx_seq_one_letter_code
_entity_poly.pdbx_strand_id
1 'polypeptide(L)'
;MIRPATKTLLVVLALSFEWSVGLDSLVGRTNQAIADTLPIDELPDDREVLFSRDVAPVLKKNCVACHNSSDEEGGVNLESGEQIRTSELDDLVLPGKPESSRLFLLASHADDPVMPPEDNDVSASILTPMELALLKRWIQSGAVVDQAPSAPTEREWQPLPSSLQTVYGSSMTDDGRLSAISFGNEIRLFGAKSAQPIETLAIVEGEVTKPAHDDFVQDLHIDSTGRQIISAGYRNVKLWEMSPFESATIPAINLDDTLAIAMNASGSHFAVLSRRGELSVAEVGKDRWLWMKSFDLPDHLKTEELKTDNPTKIRIALDNAAQQAAIQWDSAIRIVRIDRKDVETLDAANTLTSMQWIEEDHLATATDKGQVLFWKRDEEVWTKTEHNVFEQAVLAIHSASESPGRLIAMDAAGNLANWNPTDQTFEATGQLPTPAVSASLSSNGATLWISTESGALGRYNIADQSYLEIAKKDPVAAAQLANDNWQTLVTETLVAAQEKDAKQAEDDVMAEQKSLDSIAKDIETKTKLRDEKQARVDEAKQAAESAAKKLAEAEQALATKESELDAAVTALGQAEKIKVSGETRLKELEAERERHQQILAKLKQDHESKKATATASQSRHDSSRATEATFAVMLSGSRILTHAAKTDDASENSWSLWAESGDWLAELPELPTDGQLIASGDRCVLIQGTNGQTQAFVARPRLWSLRQTIGATTGPSPFADRVLSIDVHPSGKLLATGGGEPSRTGEWMLWKVSDGSLIRKIPNPHGDTVFCVRFSPDGQTLATGGADQMIKLWDVESGKLIKTLEGHTHHVTSIAWNANLRELATGSADATVKVWNIETGQATRTITGFKTEVTKLVFVGRENRLGVTSGDSVFRVYRTDNGARETNAKVAGDYLYALDSNRDGSQFIVGGASGTATLIDKSGKQSLEYSLGEE
;
A
#
# COMPACT_ATOMS: atom_id res chain seq x y z
N MET A 1 -38.02 24.44 23.32
CA MET A 1 -39.32 24.04 23.93
C MET A 1 -40.38 24.04 22.83
N ILE A 2 -41.33 23.09 22.86
CA ILE A 2 -42.70 23.14 22.28
C ILE A 2 -42.84 23.52 20.78
N ARG A 3 -43.22 22.53 19.96
CA ARG A 3 -44.25 22.66 18.90
C ARG A 3 -45.61 22.25 19.52
N PRO A 4 -46.76 22.82 19.10
CA PRO A 4 -47.60 22.24 18.01
C PRO A 4 -47.93 23.31 16.93
N ALA A 5 -48.38 23.05 15.69
CA ALA A 5 -49.11 21.97 15.00
C ALA A 5 -50.65 22.15 14.91
N THR A 6 -51.21 21.91 13.71
CA THR A 6 -52.66 21.71 13.34
C THR A 6 -53.65 22.90 13.50
N LYS A 7 -54.71 23.11 12.68
CA LYS A 7 -55.12 22.67 11.30
C LYS A 7 -56.36 23.48 10.81
N THR A 8 -56.74 23.41 9.52
CA THR A 8 -58.15 23.46 8.98
C THR A 8 -58.88 24.80 8.63
N LEU A 9 -58.91 25.11 7.31
CA LEU A 9 -60.06 25.46 6.39
C LEU A 9 -60.98 26.74 6.46
N LEU A 10 -61.37 27.18 5.24
CA LEU A 10 -62.58 27.94 4.77
C LEU A 10 -62.82 29.44 5.16
N VAL A 11 -63.59 30.29 4.44
CA VAL A 11 -63.86 30.57 2.97
C VAL A 11 -64.84 31.77 2.79
N VAL A 12 -65.31 32.07 1.55
CA VAL A 12 -66.32 33.09 1.10
C VAL A 12 -65.81 34.55 1.22
N LEU A 13 -66.08 35.55 0.35
CA LEU A 13 -67.23 36.06 -0.46
C LEU A 13 -66.65 36.91 -1.65
N ALA A 14 -67.29 37.26 -2.79
CA ALA A 14 -68.60 37.06 -3.46
C ALA A 14 -68.43 37.51 -4.96
N LEU A 15 -69.38 37.56 -5.93
CA LEU A 15 -70.72 37.00 -6.23
C LEU A 15 -71.11 37.36 -7.70
N SER A 16 -72.11 36.68 -8.29
CA SER A 16 -73.09 37.18 -9.31
C SER A 16 -72.63 37.59 -10.75
N PHE A 17 -73.40 37.43 -11.84
CA PHE A 17 -74.63 36.65 -12.10
C PHE A 17 -74.82 36.31 -13.61
N GLU A 18 -75.70 35.34 -13.84
CA GLU A 18 -76.32 34.69 -15.01
C GLU A 18 -77.05 35.63 -16.05
N TRP A 19 -77.57 35.24 -17.25
CA TRP A 19 -77.74 33.95 -17.99
C TRP A 19 -78.17 34.15 -19.48
N SER A 20 -77.89 33.16 -20.36
CA SER A 20 -78.70 32.73 -21.56
C SER A 20 -78.89 33.71 -22.76
N VAL A 21 -79.31 33.34 -24.00
CA VAL A 21 -79.75 32.08 -24.67
C VAL A 21 -79.23 32.11 -26.14
N GLY A 22 -79.01 30.95 -26.80
CA GLY A 22 -78.93 30.86 -28.27
C GLY A 22 -78.63 29.44 -28.79
N LEU A 23 -79.34 28.97 -29.83
CA LEU A 23 -79.18 27.64 -30.44
C LEU A 23 -78.95 27.71 -31.97
N ASP A 24 -78.18 26.76 -32.49
CA ASP A 24 -78.07 26.27 -33.87
C ASP A 24 -78.09 27.23 -35.08
N SER A 25 -76.95 27.34 -35.78
CA SER A 25 -76.90 26.98 -37.22
C SER A 25 -75.47 26.78 -37.77
N LEU A 26 -75.24 25.58 -38.34
CA LEU A 26 -74.34 25.23 -39.46
C LEU A 26 -72.87 25.74 -39.54
N VAL A 27 -71.95 24.76 -39.54
CA VAL A 27 -70.79 24.60 -40.46
C VAL A 27 -69.64 25.62 -40.40
N GLY A 28 -68.46 25.14 -39.94
CA GLY A 28 -67.27 25.22 -40.80
C GLY A 28 -65.91 25.66 -40.20
N ARG A 29 -65.02 24.66 -40.03
CA ARG A 29 -63.53 24.74 -40.12
C ARG A 29 -62.71 25.44 -39.01
N THR A 30 -61.98 24.58 -38.29
CA THR A 30 -60.54 24.68 -37.95
C THR A 30 -59.99 25.99 -37.36
N ASN A 31 -59.81 26.03 -36.05
CA ASN A 31 -58.67 26.74 -35.46
C ASN A 31 -57.42 25.87 -35.60
N GLN A 32 -56.33 26.46 -36.09
CA GLN A 32 -55.00 25.85 -36.16
C GLN A 32 -54.15 26.52 -35.08
N ALA A 33 -53.88 25.82 -33.98
CA ALA A 33 -52.87 26.24 -33.02
C ALA A 33 -51.49 25.91 -33.61
N ILE A 34 -50.59 26.89 -33.60
CA ILE A 34 -49.20 26.72 -34.04
C ILE A 34 -48.38 26.37 -32.80
N ALA A 35 -47.60 25.30 -32.88
CA ALA A 35 -46.55 25.02 -31.89
C ALA A 35 -45.34 25.91 -32.18
N ASP A 36 -44.78 26.54 -31.14
CA ASP A 36 -43.58 27.37 -31.27
C ASP A 36 -42.34 26.48 -31.44
N THR A 37 -42.08 26.06 -32.67
CA THR A 37 -40.85 25.32 -33.04
C THR A 37 -39.61 26.11 -32.65
N LEU A 38 -38.62 25.44 -32.05
CA LEU A 38 -37.35 26.08 -31.68
C LEU A 38 -36.67 26.74 -32.89
N PRO A 39 -36.05 27.92 -32.73
CA PRO A 39 -35.24 28.52 -33.79
C PRO A 39 -34.04 27.62 -34.10
N ILE A 40 -33.69 27.53 -35.38
CA ILE A 40 -32.60 26.70 -35.89
C ILE A 40 -31.58 27.63 -36.54
N ASP A 41 -30.30 27.47 -36.20
CA ASP A 41 -29.23 28.29 -36.80
C ASP A 41 -28.97 27.88 -38.27
N GLU A 42 -28.59 28.84 -39.12
CA GLU A 42 -28.07 28.52 -40.46
C GLU A 42 -26.60 28.11 -40.36
N LEU A 43 -26.32 26.82 -40.55
CA LEU A 43 -24.94 26.34 -40.77
C LEU A 43 -24.46 26.79 -42.15
N PRO A 44 -23.20 27.25 -42.30
CA PRO A 44 -22.58 27.49 -43.60
C PRO A 44 -22.68 26.28 -44.54
N ASP A 45 -22.92 26.51 -45.83
CA ASP A 45 -23.11 25.43 -46.84
C ASP A 45 -21.84 24.62 -47.13
N ASP A 46 -20.67 25.11 -46.73
CA ASP A 46 -19.38 24.39 -46.76
C ASP A 46 -19.10 23.57 -45.49
N ARG A 47 -19.92 23.69 -44.43
CA ARG A 47 -19.75 22.89 -43.20
C ARG A 47 -20.32 21.48 -43.38
N GLU A 48 -19.42 20.54 -43.66
CA GLU A 48 -19.66 19.11 -43.48
C GLU A 48 -20.04 18.80 -42.02
N VAL A 49 -21.03 17.92 -41.84
CA VAL A 49 -21.54 17.45 -40.53
C VAL A 49 -21.45 15.93 -40.49
N LEU A 50 -20.69 15.40 -39.54
CA LEU A 50 -20.41 13.96 -39.37
C LEU A 50 -21.19 13.41 -38.17
N PHE A 51 -21.62 12.15 -38.24
CA PHE A 51 -22.35 11.54 -37.13
C PHE A 51 -21.46 11.45 -35.89
N SER A 52 -20.24 10.91 -36.03
CA SER A 52 -19.33 10.72 -34.89
C SER A 52 -18.91 12.02 -34.20
N ARG A 53 -18.69 13.10 -34.98
CA ARG A 53 -18.15 14.38 -34.51
C ARG A 53 -19.23 15.35 -34.02
N ASP A 54 -20.33 15.48 -34.74
CA ASP A 54 -21.29 16.57 -34.54
C ASP A 54 -22.66 16.11 -34.01
N VAL A 55 -23.05 14.84 -34.19
CA VAL A 55 -24.42 14.36 -33.88
C VAL A 55 -24.47 13.42 -32.69
N ALA A 56 -23.58 12.42 -32.62
CA ALA A 56 -23.50 11.50 -31.49
C ALA A 56 -23.28 12.22 -30.14
N PRO A 57 -22.44 13.27 -30.03
CA PRO A 57 -22.33 14.05 -28.80
C PRO A 57 -23.64 14.79 -28.44
N VAL A 58 -24.41 15.24 -29.43
CA VAL A 58 -25.66 15.98 -29.25
C VAL A 58 -26.77 15.07 -28.74
N LEU A 59 -26.90 13.88 -29.32
CA LEU A 59 -27.86 12.86 -28.87
C LEU A 59 -27.53 12.36 -27.45
N LYS A 60 -26.23 12.13 -27.17
CA LYS A 60 -25.74 11.65 -25.86
C LYS A 60 -25.84 12.69 -24.75
N LYS A 61 -25.51 13.96 -25.03
CA LYS A 61 -25.54 15.07 -24.05
C LYS A 61 -26.94 15.32 -23.50
N ASN A 62 -27.96 15.24 -24.34
CA ASN A 62 -29.30 15.77 -24.05
C ASN A 62 -30.35 14.67 -23.78
N CYS A 63 -29.92 13.43 -23.49
CA CYS A 63 -30.79 12.28 -23.17
C CYS A 63 -31.95 12.00 -24.16
N VAL A 64 -31.79 12.41 -25.43
CA VAL A 64 -32.70 12.02 -26.53
C VAL A 64 -32.71 10.48 -26.68
N ALA A 65 -31.60 9.84 -26.33
CA ALA A 65 -31.53 8.44 -25.94
C ALA A 65 -31.92 8.29 -24.45
N CYS A 66 -33.12 7.78 -24.17
CA CYS A 66 -33.45 7.22 -22.86
C CYS A 66 -33.17 5.71 -22.86
N HIS A 67 -32.57 5.19 -21.78
CA HIS A 67 -32.27 3.77 -21.67
C HIS A 67 -33.55 2.97 -21.33
N ASN A 68 -33.92 2.01 -22.19
CA ASN A 68 -34.66 0.84 -21.72
C ASN A 68 -34.29 -0.41 -22.53
N SER A 69 -33.61 -1.35 -21.88
CA SER A 69 -33.25 -2.67 -22.43
C SER A 69 -34.13 -3.79 -21.87
N SER A 70 -35.26 -3.45 -21.23
CA SER A 70 -36.07 -4.35 -20.39
C SER A 70 -37.48 -4.62 -20.92
N ASP A 71 -38.05 -3.76 -21.77
CA ASP A 71 -39.45 -3.83 -22.23
C ASP A 71 -39.57 -3.88 -23.75
N GLU A 72 -40.59 -4.59 -24.26
CA GLU A 72 -40.76 -4.93 -25.68
C GLU A 72 -41.09 -3.74 -26.61
N GLU A 73 -41.23 -2.52 -26.08
CA GLU A 73 -41.41 -1.28 -26.86
C GLU A 73 -40.09 -0.48 -27.09
N GLY A 74 -38.98 -0.90 -26.47
CA GLY A 74 -37.67 -0.22 -26.51
C GLY A 74 -36.85 -0.41 -27.81
N GLY A 75 -37.45 -0.20 -28.98
CA GLY A 75 -36.95 -0.70 -30.27
C GLY A 75 -35.69 -0.07 -30.92
N VAL A 76 -35.00 0.90 -30.30
CA VAL A 76 -33.83 1.56 -30.96
C VAL A 76 -32.68 1.91 -30.02
N ASN A 77 -31.46 1.54 -30.43
CA ASN A 77 -30.24 2.11 -29.86
C ASN A 77 -29.87 3.43 -30.56
N LEU A 78 -30.08 4.56 -29.88
CA LEU A 78 -29.71 5.89 -30.38
C LEU A 78 -28.23 6.28 -30.11
N GLU A 79 -27.40 5.39 -29.55
CA GLU A 79 -25.93 5.58 -29.51
C GLU A 79 -25.24 5.19 -30.83
N SER A 80 -25.86 4.33 -31.65
CA SER A 80 -25.29 3.85 -32.92
C SER A 80 -26.01 4.45 -34.11
N GLY A 81 -25.33 5.33 -34.85
CA GLY A 81 -25.87 5.93 -36.08
C GLY A 81 -26.30 4.91 -37.13
N GLU A 82 -25.69 3.71 -37.13
CA GLU A 82 -26.08 2.63 -38.05
C GLU A 82 -27.41 1.98 -37.62
N GLN A 83 -27.67 1.84 -36.31
CA GLN A 83 -28.95 1.35 -35.78
C GLN A 83 -30.05 2.41 -35.84
N ILE A 84 -29.72 3.71 -35.71
CA ILE A 84 -30.65 4.82 -35.99
C ILE A 84 -31.10 4.74 -37.45
N ARG A 85 -30.14 4.59 -38.38
CA ARG A 85 -30.39 4.61 -39.83
C ARG A 85 -31.08 3.35 -40.36
N THR A 86 -30.91 2.21 -39.69
CA THR A 86 -31.49 0.91 -40.09
C THR A 86 -32.62 0.43 -39.16
N SER A 87 -33.15 1.31 -38.31
CA SER A 87 -34.26 0.99 -37.40
C SER A 87 -35.51 0.50 -38.16
N GLU A 88 -36.19 -0.50 -37.60
CA GLU A 88 -37.48 -1.00 -38.11
C GLU A 88 -38.68 -0.13 -37.68
N LEU A 89 -38.46 0.95 -36.92
CA LEU A 89 -39.49 1.93 -36.60
C LEU A 89 -39.66 2.94 -37.76
N ASP A 90 -40.83 2.87 -38.41
CA ASP A 90 -41.24 3.79 -39.47
C ASP A 90 -40.99 5.26 -39.10
N ASP A 91 -40.52 6.02 -40.09
CA ASP A 91 -40.24 7.46 -40.05
C ASP A 91 -39.27 7.97 -38.94
N LEU A 92 -38.54 7.09 -38.22
CA LEU A 92 -37.58 7.51 -37.18
C LEU A 92 -36.55 8.53 -37.73
N VAL A 93 -35.83 8.12 -38.78
CA VAL A 93 -34.96 8.99 -39.58
C VAL A 93 -35.19 8.69 -41.06
N LEU A 94 -35.59 9.71 -41.81
CA LEU A 94 -35.76 9.67 -43.26
C LEU A 94 -34.61 10.43 -43.93
N PRO A 95 -33.62 9.73 -44.53
CA PRO A 95 -32.53 10.33 -45.29
C PRO A 95 -33.00 11.42 -46.27
N GLY A 96 -32.43 12.62 -46.14
CA GLY A 96 -32.77 13.80 -46.94
C GLY A 96 -34.01 14.58 -46.47
N LYS A 97 -34.72 14.15 -45.43
CA LYS A 97 -36.00 14.73 -44.99
C LYS A 97 -36.04 14.98 -43.47
N PRO A 98 -35.38 16.04 -42.95
CA PRO A 98 -35.45 16.39 -41.53
C PRO A 98 -36.88 16.67 -41.07
N GLU A 99 -37.65 17.47 -41.81
CA GLU A 99 -39.05 17.85 -41.49
C GLU A 99 -40.06 16.69 -41.61
N SER A 100 -39.58 15.45 -41.75
CA SER A 100 -40.39 14.23 -41.77
C SER A 100 -39.68 13.08 -41.03
N SER A 101 -38.60 13.39 -40.29
CA SER A 101 -37.88 12.43 -39.45
C SER A 101 -38.32 12.64 -38.01
N ARG A 102 -38.95 11.63 -37.40
CA ARG A 102 -39.48 11.70 -36.03
C ARG A 102 -38.41 12.09 -35.01
N LEU A 103 -37.16 11.63 -35.18
CA LEU A 103 -36.03 12.04 -34.36
C LEU A 103 -35.80 13.57 -34.36
N PHE A 104 -36.01 14.22 -35.50
CA PHE A 104 -35.87 15.68 -35.65
C PHE A 104 -37.10 16.44 -35.15
N LEU A 105 -38.31 15.92 -35.40
CA LEU A 105 -39.56 16.54 -34.95
C LEU A 105 -39.71 16.51 -33.42
N LEU A 106 -39.27 15.43 -32.76
CA LEU A 106 -39.13 15.36 -31.30
C LEU A 106 -38.06 16.34 -30.79
N ALA A 107 -36.87 16.35 -31.41
CA ALA A 107 -35.77 17.24 -31.03
C ALA A 107 -36.09 18.74 -31.16
N SER A 108 -37.02 19.12 -32.05
CA SER A 108 -37.43 20.51 -32.31
C SER A 108 -38.72 20.95 -31.60
N HIS A 109 -39.28 20.10 -30.74
CA HIS A 109 -40.58 20.28 -30.06
C HIS A 109 -41.76 20.48 -31.02
N ALA A 110 -41.71 19.88 -32.21
CA ALA A 110 -42.73 20.01 -33.25
C ALA A 110 -43.93 19.06 -33.04
N ASP A 111 -43.66 17.80 -32.64
CA ASP A 111 -44.69 16.77 -32.43
C ASP A 111 -45.07 16.57 -30.95
N ASP A 112 -44.19 16.92 -30.01
CA ASP A 112 -44.47 16.91 -28.57
C ASP A 112 -43.82 18.15 -27.90
N PRO A 113 -44.60 19.06 -27.31
CA PRO A 113 -44.06 20.29 -26.73
C PRO A 113 -43.35 20.09 -25.38
N VAL A 114 -43.57 18.97 -24.67
CA VAL A 114 -43.02 18.73 -23.32
C VAL A 114 -41.86 17.73 -23.38
N MET A 115 -40.63 18.25 -23.32
CA MET A 115 -39.41 17.44 -23.30
C MET A 115 -38.44 17.98 -22.23
N PRO A 116 -37.96 17.15 -21.28
CA PRO A 116 -38.36 15.75 -21.07
C PRO A 116 -39.81 15.62 -20.58
N PRO A 117 -40.47 14.45 -20.78
CA PRO A 117 -41.85 14.22 -20.32
C PRO A 117 -41.96 14.23 -18.78
N GLU A 118 -43.15 14.52 -18.25
CA GLU A 118 -43.37 14.92 -16.85
C GLU A 118 -42.92 13.89 -15.78
N ASP A 119 -42.80 12.60 -16.12
CA ASP A 119 -42.35 11.52 -15.22
C ASP A 119 -40.84 11.18 -15.36
N ASN A 120 -40.06 11.92 -16.14
CA ASN A 120 -38.66 11.56 -16.46
C ASN A 120 -37.64 12.23 -15.52
N ASP A 121 -37.19 11.51 -14.49
CA ASP A 121 -36.35 12.02 -13.39
C ASP A 121 -34.83 12.14 -13.76
N VAL A 122 -34.52 12.53 -15.01
CA VAL A 122 -33.16 12.83 -15.49
C VAL A 122 -33.07 14.22 -16.13
N SER A 123 -31.99 14.93 -15.82
CA SER A 123 -31.78 16.35 -16.15
C SER A 123 -31.41 16.60 -17.62
N ALA A 124 -32.31 16.25 -18.55
CA ALA A 124 -32.18 16.55 -19.98
C ALA A 124 -32.33 18.07 -20.24
N SER A 125 -31.45 18.64 -21.06
CA SER A 125 -31.52 20.03 -21.50
C SER A 125 -32.10 20.16 -22.91
N ILE A 126 -32.91 21.21 -23.11
CA ILE A 126 -33.42 21.61 -24.44
C ILE A 126 -32.25 21.86 -25.39
N LEU A 127 -32.35 21.35 -26.62
CA LEU A 127 -31.34 21.48 -27.66
C LEU A 127 -31.15 22.95 -28.09
N THR A 128 -29.90 23.36 -28.26
CA THR A 128 -29.61 24.72 -28.77
C THR A 128 -29.89 24.82 -30.29
N PRO A 129 -30.12 26.03 -30.84
CA PRO A 129 -30.33 26.25 -32.27
C PRO A 129 -29.23 25.67 -33.17
N MET A 130 -27.97 25.71 -32.70
CA MET A 130 -26.80 25.11 -33.35
C MET A 130 -26.84 23.58 -33.34
N GLU A 131 -27.21 22.97 -32.22
CA GLU A 131 -27.33 21.50 -32.10
C GLU A 131 -28.46 20.95 -32.97
N LEU A 132 -29.60 21.65 -33.01
CA LEU A 132 -30.69 21.38 -33.94
C LEU A 132 -30.25 21.52 -35.41
N ALA A 133 -29.46 22.54 -35.73
CA ALA A 133 -28.96 22.74 -37.08
C ALA A 133 -28.02 21.61 -37.55
N LEU A 134 -27.20 21.08 -36.63
CA LEU A 134 -26.33 19.92 -36.90
C LEU A 134 -27.15 18.66 -37.15
N LEU A 135 -28.13 18.35 -36.29
CA LEU A 135 -29.03 17.22 -36.48
C LEU A 135 -29.80 17.32 -37.81
N LYS A 136 -30.29 18.52 -38.14
CA LYS A 136 -30.97 18.83 -39.42
C LYS A 136 -30.07 18.60 -40.63
N ARG A 137 -28.86 19.18 -40.64
CA ARG A 137 -27.92 19.11 -41.76
C ARG A 137 -27.38 17.68 -41.97
N TRP A 138 -27.23 16.88 -40.91
CA TRP A 138 -26.90 15.45 -41.01
C TRP A 138 -28.03 14.60 -41.62
N ILE A 139 -29.28 14.84 -41.21
CA ILE A 139 -30.41 14.13 -41.84
C ILE A 139 -30.55 14.56 -43.31
N GLN A 140 -30.36 15.86 -43.61
CA GLN A 140 -30.33 16.38 -44.99
C GLN A 140 -29.22 15.77 -45.86
N SER A 141 -28.02 15.51 -45.32
CA SER A 141 -26.93 14.84 -46.05
C SER A 141 -27.17 13.34 -46.27
N GLY A 142 -28.32 12.82 -45.84
CA GLY A 142 -28.74 11.43 -46.05
C GLY A 142 -28.61 10.54 -44.81
N ALA A 143 -28.45 11.14 -43.62
CA ALA A 143 -28.17 10.44 -42.36
C ALA A 143 -27.02 9.43 -42.49
N VAL A 144 -26.00 9.80 -43.26
CA VAL A 144 -24.85 8.93 -43.53
C VAL A 144 -24.04 8.80 -42.25
N VAL A 145 -23.82 7.56 -41.83
CA VAL A 145 -22.85 7.24 -40.79
C VAL A 145 -21.48 7.31 -41.45
N ASP A 146 -20.63 8.23 -41.00
CA ASP A 146 -19.22 8.20 -41.35
C ASP A 146 -18.61 6.88 -40.87
N GLN A 147 -17.89 6.18 -41.74
CA GLN A 147 -17.17 4.97 -41.32
C GLN A 147 -16.23 5.36 -40.19
N ALA A 148 -16.35 4.67 -39.04
CA ALA A 148 -15.41 4.81 -37.94
C ALA A 148 -13.98 4.73 -38.52
N PRO A 149 -13.11 5.72 -38.23
CA PRO A 149 -11.87 5.92 -38.99
C PRO A 149 -11.07 4.62 -39.01
N SER A 150 -10.72 4.18 -40.23
CA SER A 150 -10.02 2.91 -40.48
C SER A 150 -8.91 2.73 -39.45
N ALA A 151 -9.01 1.65 -38.65
CA ALA A 151 -8.39 1.51 -37.34
C ALA A 151 -7.04 2.27 -37.25
N PRO A 152 -6.96 3.33 -36.41
CA PRO A 152 -5.91 4.33 -36.52
C PRO A 152 -4.54 3.66 -36.49
N THR A 153 -3.73 3.93 -37.51
CA THR A 153 -2.42 3.29 -37.74
C THR A 153 -1.69 3.20 -36.42
N GLU A 154 -1.46 1.97 -35.95
CA GLU A 154 -1.21 1.67 -34.54
C GLU A 154 -0.11 2.58 -33.98
N ARG A 155 -0.53 3.61 -33.23
CA ARG A 155 0.41 4.60 -32.70
C ARG A 155 1.17 3.91 -31.59
N GLU A 156 2.47 3.79 -31.75
CA GLU A 156 3.36 3.33 -30.69
C GLU A 156 3.04 4.13 -29.42
N TRP A 157 2.61 3.40 -28.39
CA TRP A 157 2.11 4.00 -27.16
C TRP A 157 3.30 4.60 -26.41
N GLN A 158 3.43 5.92 -26.41
CA GLN A 158 4.58 6.59 -25.80
C GLN A 158 4.36 6.75 -24.30
N PRO A 159 5.36 6.39 -23.45
CA PRO A 159 5.26 6.61 -22.01
C PRO A 159 5.06 8.09 -21.70
N LEU A 160 4.35 8.37 -20.61
CA LEU A 160 4.24 9.72 -20.08
C LEU A 160 5.64 10.34 -19.85
N PRO A 161 5.81 11.65 -20.14
CA PRO A 161 7.05 12.35 -19.83
C PRO A 161 7.37 12.28 -18.32
N SER A 162 8.62 11.95 -17.99
CA SER A 162 9.15 11.97 -16.62
C SER A 162 9.09 13.35 -15.94
N SER A 163 8.81 14.41 -16.71
CA SER A 163 8.53 15.75 -16.19
C SER A 163 7.15 15.88 -15.52
N LEU A 164 6.24 14.90 -15.66
CA LEU A 164 4.97 14.90 -14.93
C LEU A 164 5.16 14.44 -13.48
N GLN A 165 4.95 15.35 -12.53
CA GLN A 165 5.29 15.11 -11.12
C GLN A 165 4.13 14.64 -10.22
N THR A 166 2.88 14.70 -10.69
CA THR A 166 1.70 14.50 -9.82
C THR A 166 1.78 13.23 -8.97
N VAL A 167 1.64 13.40 -7.65
CA VAL A 167 1.70 12.32 -6.68
C VAL A 167 0.28 11.82 -6.40
N TYR A 168 -0.08 10.64 -6.92
CA TYR A 168 -1.37 9.97 -6.67
C TYR A 168 -1.25 8.84 -5.64
N GLY A 169 -0.17 8.07 -5.70
CA GLY A 169 0.15 6.99 -4.77
C GLY A 169 1.30 7.32 -3.83
N SER A 170 1.12 7.02 -2.55
CA SER A 170 2.17 6.99 -1.53
C SER A 170 1.95 5.80 -0.63
N SER A 171 2.99 5.08 -0.23
CA SER A 171 2.90 4.12 0.85
C SER A 171 4.18 4.02 1.68
N MET A 172 4.04 3.69 2.96
CA MET A 172 5.10 3.69 3.95
C MET A 172 5.20 2.32 4.65
N THR A 173 6.41 1.89 5.03
CA THR A 173 6.56 0.69 5.87
C THR A 173 5.94 0.89 7.26
N ASP A 174 5.48 -0.20 7.88
CA ASP A 174 4.86 -0.19 9.22
C ASP A 174 5.71 0.56 10.27
N ASP A 175 7.04 0.50 10.16
CA ASP A 175 8.01 1.15 11.06
C ASP A 175 8.37 2.60 10.69
N GLY A 176 7.83 3.13 9.59
CA GLY A 176 8.08 4.48 9.08
C GLY A 176 9.42 4.71 8.41
N ARG A 177 10.25 3.69 8.19
CA ARG A 177 11.64 3.87 7.72
C ARG A 177 11.79 4.05 6.21
N LEU A 178 10.94 3.41 5.41
CA LEU A 178 11.02 3.40 3.96
C LEU A 178 9.66 3.80 3.38
N SER A 179 9.68 4.59 2.32
CA SER A 179 8.49 5.19 1.72
C SER A 179 8.56 5.16 0.20
N ALA A 180 7.57 4.55 -0.44
CA ALA A 180 7.37 4.56 -1.89
C ALA A 180 6.42 5.70 -2.29
N ILE A 181 6.80 6.48 -3.29
CA ILE A 181 6.03 7.64 -3.75
C ILE A 181 5.98 7.65 -5.28
N SER A 182 4.78 7.82 -5.86
CA SER A 182 4.61 8.03 -7.31
C SER A 182 4.98 9.46 -7.70
N PHE A 183 5.71 9.64 -8.78
CA PHE A 183 5.86 10.94 -9.46
C PHE A 183 5.45 10.74 -10.91
N GLY A 184 4.19 11.05 -11.23
CA GLY A 184 3.61 10.73 -12.54
C GLY A 184 3.57 9.22 -12.79
N ASN A 185 4.44 8.75 -13.69
CA ASN A 185 4.64 7.34 -14.05
C ASN A 185 5.92 6.72 -13.44
N GLU A 186 6.72 7.51 -12.72
CA GLU A 186 7.85 7.00 -11.91
C GLU A 186 7.40 6.57 -10.52
N ILE A 187 8.17 5.68 -9.89
CA ILE A 187 8.06 5.37 -8.46
C ILE A 187 9.45 5.52 -7.85
N ARG A 188 9.54 6.29 -6.77
CA ARG A 188 10.79 6.62 -6.08
C ARG A 188 10.70 6.19 -4.63
N LEU A 189 11.80 5.67 -4.09
CA LEU A 189 11.91 5.23 -2.70
C LEU A 189 12.69 6.24 -1.87
N PHE A 190 12.18 6.60 -0.70
CA PHE A 190 12.78 7.56 0.23
C PHE A 190 12.88 6.96 1.62
N GLY A 191 13.93 7.32 2.35
CA GLY A 191 14.10 6.94 3.74
C GLY A 191 13.55 7.98 4.71
N ALA A 192 13.42 7.60 5.98
CA ALA A 192 12.99 8.50 7.05
C ALA A 192 13.92 9.69 7.32
N LYS A 193 15.19 9.64 6.86
CA LYS A 193 16.20 10.70 7.05
C LYS A 193 16.55 11.45 5.76
N SER A 194 16.45 10.82 4.59
CA SER A 194 16.82 11.41 3.30
C SER A 194 15.64 12.06 2.57
N ALA A 195 15.79 13.33 2.17
CA ALA A 195 14.88 13.98 1.22
C ALA A 195 15.14 13.54 -0.25
N GLN A 196 16.32 13.00 -0.55
CA GLN A 196 16.68 12.49 -1.87
C GLN A 196 16.23 11.02 -2.03
N PRO A 197 15.83 10.60 -3.24
CA PRO A 197 15.44 9.22 -3.49
C PRO A 197 16.64 8.28 -3.38
N ILE A 198 16.45 7.16 -2.69
CA ILE A 198 17.44 6.11 -2.50
C ILE A 198 17.55 5.23 -3.74
N GLU A 199 16.42 4.88 -4.37
CA GLU A 199 16.40 4.25 -5.70
C GLU A 199 15.09 4.62 -6.44
N THR A 200 15.18 4.78 -7.76
CA THR A 200 14.03 4.98 -8.66
C THR A 200 13.71 3.66 -9.37
N LEU A 201 12.48 3.17 -9.22
CA LEU A 201 12.03 1.95 -9.88
C LEU A 201 11.90 2.21 -11.39
N ALA A 202 12.64 1.43 -12.18
CA ALA A 202 12.72 1.63 -13.61
C ALA A 202 12.95 0.29 -14.34
N ILE A 203 12.25 0.08 -15.45
CA ILE A 203 12.30 -1.13 -16.27
C ILE A 203 13.55 -1.07 -17.16
N VAL A 204 14.27 -2.19 -17.31
CA VAL A 204 15.44 -2.31 -18.22
C VAL A 204 15.09 -3.25 -19.39
N GLU A 205 15.18 -2.73 -20.60
CA GLU A 205 15.00 -3.47 -21.85
C GLU A 205 16.24 -3.30 -22.72
N GLY A 206 17.23 -4.20 -22.53
CA GLY A 206 18.55 -4.05 -23.13
C GLY A 206 19.30 -2.86 -22.53
N GLU A 207 19.64 -1.87 -23.37
CA GLU A 207 20.27 -0.61 -22.94
C GLU A 207 19.23 0.47 -22.57
N VAL A 208 17.95 0.29 -22.91
CA VAL A 208 16.90 1.26 -22.63
C VAL A 208 16.40 1.11 -21.20
N THR A 209 16.41 2.21 -20.45
CA THR A 209 15.71 2.31 -19.16
C THR A 209 14.41 3.10 -19.36
N LYS A 210 13.28 2.55 -18.89
CA LYS A 210 11.95 3.19 -18.89
C LYS A 210 11.49 3.49 -17.44
N PRO A 211 10.56 4.45 -17.23
CA PRO A 211 9.89 4.64 -15.94
C PRO A 211 9.20 3.38 -15.40
N ALA A 212 8.70 3.45 -14.16
CA ALA A 212 8.06 2.31 -13.50
C ALA A 212 6.81 1.83 -14.26
N HIS A 213 5.99 2.76 -14.74
CA HIS A 213 4.84 2.52 -15.61
C HIS A 213 4.93 3.36 -16.88
N ASP A 214 4.16 3.00 -17.90
CA ASP A 214 4.02 3.84 -19.09
C ASP A 214 3.02 5.00 -18.83
N ASP A 215 2.00 4.79 -17.97
CA ASP A 215 1.00 5.80 -17.54
C ASP A 215 1.08 6.09 -16.03
N PHE A 216 0.29 7.04 -15.53
CA PHE A 216 0.21 7.45 -14.12
C PHE A 216 -0.02 6.29 -13.15
N VAL A 217 0.81 6.25 -12.09
CA VAL A 217 0.68 5.29 -10.98
C VAL A 217 -0.44 5.75 -10.05
N GLN A 218 -1.60 5.11 -10.10
CA GLN A 218 -2.83 5.55 -9.41
C GLN A 218 -2.81 5.29 -7.90
N ASP A 219 -2.31 4.12 -7.50
CA ASP A 219 -2.23 3.64 -6.12
C ASP A 219 -1.05 2.66 -6.03
N LEU A 220 -0.36 2.64 -4.90
CA LEU A 220 0.77 1.74 -4.67
C LEU A 220 0.82 1.32 -3.20
N HIS A 221 1.48 0.20 -2.94
CA HIS A 221 1.66 -0.38 -1.61
C HIS A 221 3.09 -0.93 -1.48
N ILE A 222 3.75 -0.65 -0.35
CA ILE A 222 5.01 -1.30 0.04
C ILE A 222 4.73 -2.26 1.19
N ASP A 223 5.31 -3.46 1.14
CA ASP A 223 5.15 -4.44 2.20
C ASP A 223 5.93 -4.03 3.47
N SER A 224 5.55 -4.59 4.63
CA SER A 224 6.18 -4.22 5.91
C SER A 224 7.64 -4.65 6.06
N THR A 225 8.18 -5.51 5.18
CA THR A 225 9.61 -5.86 5.14
C THR A 225 10.44 -4.99 4.19
N GLY A 226 9.81 -4.10 3.41
CA GLY A 226 10.50 -3.25 2.44
C GLY A 226 11.09 -4.00 1.25
N ARG A 227 10.60 -5.21 0.95
CA ARG A 227 11.13 -6.09 -0.12
C ARG A 227 10.23 -6.22 -1.33
N GLN A 228 8.94 -5.91 -1.22
CA GLN A 228 7.97 -5.99 -2.29
C GLN A 228 7.16 -4.68 -2.38
N ILE A 229 7.00 -4.20 -3.61
CA ILE A 229 6.14 -3.06 -3.93
C ILE A 229 5.14 -3.53 -4.98
N ILE A 230 3.88 -3.19 -4.80
CA ILE A 230 2.82 -3.41 -5.79
C ILE A 230 2.33 -2.04 -6.23
N SER A 231 2.20 -1.82 -7.53
CA SER A 231 1.75 -0.52 -8.07
C SER A 231 0.79 -0.66 -9.25
N ALA A 232 -0.30 0.08 -9.18
CA ALA A 232 -1.36 0.10 -10.18
C ALA A 232 -1.19 1.24 -11.17
N GLY A 233 -1.44 0.96 -12.44
CA GLY A 233 -1.45 1.94 -13.52
C GLY A 233 -2.58 1.66 -14.51
N TYR A 234 -2.49 2.22 -15.71
CA TYR A 234 -3.51 2.05 -16.73
C TYR A 234 -3.60 0.59 -17.21
N ARG A 235 -4.75 -0.04 -16.97
CA ARG A 235 -5.07 -1.44 -17.31
C ARG A 235 -4.01 -2.47 -16.89
N ASN A 236 -3.18 -2.18 -15.89
CA ASN A 236 -2.14 -3.10 -15.42
C ASN A 236 -1.76 -2.88 -13.94
N VAL A 237 -1.17 -3.91 -13.33
CA VAL A 237 -0.54 -3.85 -12.01
C VAL A 237 0.85 -4.46 -12.10
N LYS A 238 1.86 -3.80 -11.53
CA LYS A 238 3.26 -4.27 -11.51
C LYS A 238 3.65 -4.70 -10.10
N LEU A 239 4.28 -5.86 -10.01
CA LEU A 239 4.86 -6.41 -8.79
C LEU A 239 6.38 -6.27 -8.91
N TRP A 240 6.95 -5.52 -7.98
CA TRP A 240 8.37 -5.23 -7.88
C TRP A 240 8.94 -5.97 -6.68
N GLU A 241 10.16 -6.46 -6.81
CA GLU A 241 10.83 -7.19 -5.75
C GLU A 241 12.30 -6.76 -5.64
N MET A 242 12.76 -6.64 -4.40
CA MET A 242 14.15 -6.40 -4.09
C MET A 242 14.98 -7.63 -4.49
N SER A 243 15.90 -7.42 -5.43
CA SER A 243 16.93 -8.36 -5.85
C SER A 243 17.58 -9.05 -4.64
N PRO A 244 17.42 -10.37 -4.47
CA PRO A 244 18.10 -11.08 -3.40
C PRO A 244 19.61 -11.17 -3.67
N PHE A 245 20.37 -11.46 -2.62
CA PHE A 245 21.77 -11.87 -2.78
C PHE A 245 21.82 -13.30 -3.34
N GLU A 246 22.59 -13.50 -4.41
CA GLU A 246 22.68 -14.81 -5.08
C GLU A 246 23.88 -15.62 -4.57
N SER A 247 23.65 -16.87 -4.20
CA SER A 247 24.72 -17.80 -3.82
C SER A 247 25.60 -18.13 -5.03
N ALA A 248 26.85 -17.68 -5.02
CA ALA A 248 27.83 -17.96 -6.06
C ALA A 248 28.71 -19.16 -5.70
N THR A 249 28.94 -20.04 -6.67
CA THR A 249 29.79 -21.22 -6.51
C THR A 249 31.23 -20.82 -6.22
N ILE A 250 31.87 -21.48 -5.27
CA ILE A 250 33.31 -21.36 -4.97
C ILE A 250 33.92 -22.76 -4.78
N PRO A 251 35.25 -22.94 -4.88
CA PRO A 251 35.90 -24.18 -4.49
C PRO A 251 35.74 -24.43 -2.99
N ALA A 252 35.80 -25.70 -2.57
CA ALA A 252 35.76 -26.04 -1.15
C ALA A 252 37.01 -25.50 -0.41
N ILE A 253 36.78 -24.67 0.61
CA ILE A 253 37.82 -24.12 1.48
C ILE A 253 37.93 -25.01 2.72
N ASN A 254 39.14 -25.48 3.03
CA ASN A 254 39.41 -26.21 4.27
C ASN A 254 39.91 -25.25 5.36
N LEU A 255 39.04 -24.89 6.30
CA LEU A 255 39.35 -23.87 7.32
C LEU A 255 40.34 -24.35 8.39
N ASP A 256 40.38 -25.64 8.72
CA ASP A 256 41.40 -26.22 9.60
C ASP A 256 42.82 -26.04 9.02
N ASP A 257 42.91 -25.94 7.70
CA ASP A 257 44.15 -25.73 6.94
C ASP A 257 44.22 -24.30 6.38
N THR A 258 43.34 -23.36 6.77
CA THR A 258 43.39 -21.97 6.30
C THR A 258 44.18 -21.09 7.28
N LEU A 259 44.94 -20.15 6.75
CA LEU A 259 45.66 -19.12 7.49
C LEU A 259 45.16 -17.70 7.23
N ALA A 260 44.83 -17.38 5.98
CA ALA A 260 44.32 -16.07 5.61
C ALA A 260 43.50 -16.11 4.32
N ILE A 261 42.56 -15.18 4.18
CA ILE A 261 41.69 -15.00 3.01
C ILE A 261 41.67 -13.52 2.63
N ALA A 262 41.70 -13.20 1.35
CA ALA A 262 41.43 -11.86 0.81
C ALA A 262 40.50 -11.93 -0.39
N MET A 263 39.78 -10.84 -0.65
CA MET A 263 39.01 -10.61 -1.87
C MET A 263 39.57 -9.38 -2.60
N ASN A 264 39.47 -9.31 -3.93
CA ASN A 264 39.79 -8.09 -4.66
C ASN A 264 38.68 -7.03 -4.51
N ALA A 265 39.01 -5.76 -4.75
CA ALA A 265 38.09 -4.64 -4.55
C ALA A 265 36.76 -4.79 -5.33
N SER A 266 36.79 -5.31 -6.56
CA SER A 266 35.60 -5.56 -7.38
C SER A 266 34.70 -6.73 -6.92
N GLY A 267 35.14 -7.52 -5.94
CA GLY A 267 34.44 -8.72 -5.46
C GLY A 267 34.35 -9.85 -6.49
N SER A 268 35.24 -9.88 -7.48
CA SER A 268 35.24 -10.88 -8.56
C SER A 268 36.13 -12.09 -8.28
N HIS A 269 37.17 -11.91 -7.46
CA HIS A 269 38.17 -12.94 -7.16
C HIS A 269 38.53 -12.93 -5.69
N PHE A 270 38.91 -14.10 -5.18
CA PHE A 270 39.44 -14.25 -3.84
C PHE A 270 40.64 -15.19 -3.82
N ALA A 271 41.46 -15.02 -2.80
CA ALA A 271 42.69 -15.78 -2.58
C ALA A 271 42.70 -16.35 -1.16
N VAL A 272 43.15 -17.59 -1.02
CA VAL A 272 43.27 -18.31 0.26
C VAL A 272 44.71 -18.78 0.41
N LEU A 273 45.32 -18.54 1.57
CA LEU A 273 46.60 -19.13 1.96
C LEU A 273 46.36 -20.25 2.98
N SER A 274 46.90 -21.44 2.73
CA SER A 274 46.79 -22.59 3.63
C SER A 274 47.97 -22.74 4.61
N ARG A 275 47.79 -23.54 5.68
CA ARG A 275 48.87 -23.91 6.63
C ARG A 275 49.95 -24.76 5.96
N ARG A 276 49.61 -25.48 4.89
CA ARG A 276 50.57 -26.13 3.98
C ARG A 276 51.36 -25.14 3.10
N GLY A 277 51.06 -23.85 3.17
CA GLY A 277 51.69 -22.81 2.37
C GLY A 277 51.16 -22.72 0.94
N GLU A 278 50.02 -23.32 0.64
CA GLU A 278 49.39 -23.21 -0.67
C GLU A 278 48.61 -21.89 -0.76
N LEU A 279 49.08 -20.95 -1.58
CA LEU A 279 48.28 -19.81 -2.03
C LEU A 279 47.45 -20.26 -3.24
N SER A 280 46.14 -20.20 -3.12
CA SER A 280 45.21 -20.63 -4.16
C SER A 280 44.20 -19.51 -4.47
N VAL A 281 44.02 -19.21 -5.75
CA VAL A 281 43.20 -18.08 -6.24
C VAL A 281 42.04 -18.62 -7.07
N ALA A 282 40.84 -18.10 -6.81
CA ALA A 282 39.60 -18.47 -7.48
C ALA A 282 38.79 -17.23 -7.88
N GLU A 283 37.96 -17.42 -8.91
CA GLU A 283 36.98 -16.45 -9.38
C GLU A 283 35.62 -16.82 -8.79
N VAL A 284 34.90 -15.83 -8.28
CA VAL A 284 33.57 -16.01 -7.68
C VAL A 284 32.60 -16.50 -8.76
N GLY A 285 31.90 -17.61 -8.49
CA GLY A 285 31.04 -18.30 -9.45
C GLY A 285 31.67 -19.55 -10.09
N LYS A 286 32.90 -19.95 -9.72
CA LYS A 286 33.58 -21.16 -10.24
C LYS A 286 33.93 -22.12 -9.11
N ASP A 287 33.69 -23.41 -9.33
CA ASP A 287 33.94 -24.53 -8.41
C ASP A 287 35.41 -24.97 -8.31
N ARG A 288 36.31 -24.31 -9.06
CA ARG A 288 37.72 -24.67 -9.21
C ARG A 288 38.66 -23.52 -8.88
N TRP A 289 39.79 -23.84 -8.26
CA TRP A 289 40.94 -22.94 -8.21
C TRP A 289 41.43 -22.67 -9.64
N LEU A 290 41.65 -21.40 -9.98
CA LEU A 290 42.20 -21.01 -11.30
C LEU A 290 43.73 -21.09 -11.30
N TRP A 291 44.35 -20.85 -10.15
CA TRP A 291 45.79 -20.80 -9.98
C TRP A 291 46.16 -21.22 -8.55
N MET A 292 47.32 -21.87 -8.40
CA MET A 292 47.83 -22.40 -7.13
C MET A 292 49.36 -22.29 -7.09
N LYS A 293 49.93 -21.90 -5.95
CA LYS A 293 51.39 -21.79 -5.72
C LYS A 293 51.73 -22.14 -4.26
N SER A 294 52.61 -23.12 -4.06
CA SER A 294 53.12 -23.48 -2.74
C SER A 294 54.29 -22.60 -2.29
N PHE A 295 54.35 -22.33 -0.99
CA PHE A 295 55.37 -21.56 -0.28
C PHE A 295 55.88 -22.34 0.94
N ASP A 296 57.19 -22.30 1.18
CA ASP A 296 57.79 -22.86 2.39
C ASP A 296 57.54 -21.92 3.59
N LEU A 297 56.36 -22.04 4.20
CA LEU A 297 56.03 -21.32 5.43
C LEU A 297 56.95 -21.75 6.60
N PRO A 298 57.30 -20.84 7.52
CA PRO A 298 57.88 -21.20 8.83
C PRO A 298 57.02 -22.23 9.59
N ASP A 299 57.66 -23.21 10.25
CA ASP A 299 56.95 -24.32 10.88
C ASP A 299 56.02 -23.90 12.03
N HIS A 300 56.28 -22.75 12.68
CA HIS A 300 55.40 -22.19 13.72
C HIS A 300 54.05 -21.68 13.18
N LEU A 301 53.88 -21.56 11.85
CA LEU A 301 52.60 -21.26 11.19
C LEU A 301 51.85 -22.53 10.78
N LYS A 302 52.46 -23.71 10.96
CA LYS A 302 51.91 -25.02 10.56
C LYS A 302 51.30 -25.80 11.73
N THR A 303 51.51 -25.35 12.98
CA THR A 303 51.10 -26.07 14.18
C THR A 303 49.74 -25.63 14.73
N GLU A 304 49.08 -26.54 15.45
CA GLU A 304 47.83 -26.30 16.19
C GLU A 304 47.99 -25.35 17.40
N GLU A 305 49.23 -24.99 17.76
CA GLU A 305 49.57 -24.24 18.97
C GLU A 305 49.50 -22.70 18.79
N LEU A 306 48.88 -22.21 17.72
CA LEU A 306 48.58 -20.78 17.47
C LEU A 306 47.60 -20.13 18.48
N LYS A 307 47.37 -20.79 19.63
CA LYS A 307 46.51 -20.36 20.75
C LYS A 307 47.29 -19.56 21.81
N THR A 308 48.26 -18.75 21.37
CA THR A 308 48.96 -17.79 22.22
C THR A 308 48.29 -16.42 22.12
N ASP A 309 48.46 -15.56 23.13
CA ASP A 309 47.75 -14.26 23.22
C ASP A 309 48.05 -13.25 22.10
N ASN A 310 49.00 -13.55 21.19
CA ASN A 310 49.32 -12.71 20.04
C ASN A 310 49.91 -13.55 18.88
N PRO A 311 49.07 -14.20 18.04
CA PRO A 311 49.54 -15.06 16.96
C PRO A 311 50.19 -14.24 15.82
N THR A 312 51.19 -14.81 15.14
CA THR A 312 51.86 -14.21 13.98
C THR A 312 50.84 -13.89 12.89
N LYS A 313 50.46 -12.61 12.81
CA LYS A 313 49.24 -12.16 12.13
C LYS A 313 49.51 -11.99 10.63
N ILE A 314 49.30 -13.04 9.85
CA ILE A 314 49.52 -13.04 8.39
C ILE A 314 48.64 -11.99 7.69
N ARG A 315 49.17 -11.38 6.62
CA ARG A 315 48.42 -10.51 5.70
C ARG A 315 48.49 -11.03 4.28
N ILE A 316 47.41 -10.81 3.55
CA ILE A 316 47.27 -11.08 2.13
C ILE A 316 46.45 -9.95 1.50
N ALA A 317 46.88 -9.44 0.35
CA ALA A 317 46.16 -8.46 -0.45
C ALA A 317 46.19 -8.87 -1.92
N LEU A 318 45.03 -8.89 -2.56
CA LEU A 318 44.86 -9.21 -3.99
C LEU A 318 44.60 -7.90 -4.76
N ASP A 319 45.25 -7.71 -5.89
CA ASP A 319 45.05 -6.53 -6.73
C ASP A 319 43.66 -6.54 -7.39
N ASN A 320 43.21 -5.41 -7.94
CA ASN A 320 41.87 -5.32 -8.52
C ASN A 320 41.66 -6.21 -9.75
N ALA A 321 42.71 -6.46 -10.56
CA ALA A 321 42.65 -7.33 -11.73
C ALA A 321 42.89 -8.82 -11.41
N ALA A 322 43.17 -9.16 -10.14
CA ALA A 322 43.52 -10.50 -9.67
C ALA A 322 44.67 -11.16 -10.47
N GLN A 323 45.68 -10.36 -10.81
CA GLN A 323 46.94 -10.78 -11.45
C GLN A 323 48.12 -10.82 -10.48
N GLN A 324 48.04 -10.17 -9.32
CA GLN A 324 49.12 -10.04 -8.33
C GLN A 324 48.60 -10.18 -6.89
N ALA A 325 49.23 -11.06 -6.11
CA ALA A 325 48.96 -11.22 -4.68
C ALA A 325 50.19 -10.82 -3.85
N ALA A 326 50.00 -9.97 -2.85
CA ALA A 326 51.00 -9.63 -1.85
C ALA A 326 50.72 -10.41 -0.56
N ILE A 327 51.71 -11.15 -0.04
CA ILE A 327 51.61 -11.96 1.19
C ILE A 327 52.68 -11.54 2.19
N GLN A 328 52.36 -11.43 3.48
CA GLN A 328 53.33 -11.16 4.54
C GLN A 328 53.04 -12.02 5.78
N TRP A 329 54.11 -12.58 6.37
CA TRP A 329 54.06 -13.36 7.62
C TRP A 329 55.32 -13.18 8.51
N ASP A 330 56.30 -12.40 8.03
CA ASP A 330 57.56 -12.03 8.69
C ASP A 330 57.90 -10.58 8.30
N SER A 331 59.18 -10.15 8.30
CA SER A 331 59.53 -8.80 7.83
C SER A 331 59.47 -8.66 6.29
N ALA A 332 59.17 -9.71 5.54
CA ALA A 332 59.18 -9.72 4.09
C ALA A 332 57.77 -9.80 3.49
N ILE A 333 57.48 -8.89 2.56
CA ILE A 333 56.31 -8.94 1.68
C ILE A 333 56.72 -9.76 0.45
N ARG A 334 55.94 -10.78 0.09
CA ARG A 334 56.14 -11.61 -1.09
C ARG A 334 55.07 -11.24 -2.10
N ILE A 335 55.47 -10.61 -3.21
CA ILE A 335 54.60 -10.28 -4.32
C ILE A 335 54.69 -11.41 -5.34
N VAL A 336 53.53 -11.92 -5.74
CA VAL A 336 53.40 -13.13 -6.54
C VAL A 336 52.51 -12.82 -7.73
N ARG A 337 53.06 -12.93 -8.93
CA ARG A 337 52.27 -12.79 -10.17
C ARG A 337 51.55 -14.10 -10.48
N ILE A 338 50.36 -13.97 -11.05
CA ILE A 338 49.46 -15.09 -11.35
C ILE A 338 49.68 -15.55 -12.81
N ASP A 339 50.07 -14.65 -13.71
CA ASP A 339 50.48 -14.98 -15.09
C ASP A 339 51.91 -15.55 -15.18
N ARG A 340 52.83 -15.05 -14.34
CA ARG A 340 54.27 -15.36 -14.33
C ARG A 340 54.68 -15.98 -13.00
N LYS A 341 55.52 -17.02 -13.05
CA LYS A 341 55.82 -17.90 -11.89
C LYS A 341 56.74 -17.28 -10.83
N ASP A 342 57.15 -16.04 -11.04
CA ASP A 342 58.14 -15.33 -10.25
C ASP A 342 57.57 -14.85 -8.91
N VAL A 343 58.42 -14.80 -7.89
CA VAL A 343 58.10 -14.33 -6.55
C VAL A 343 59.10 -13.26 -6.20
N GLU A 344 58.64 -12.03 -6.08
CA GLU A 344 59.45 -10.88 -5.69
C GLU A 344 59.32 -10.68 -4.18
N THR A 345 60.39 -10.22 -3.52
CA THR A 345 60.44 -10.12 -2.06
C THR A 345 60.91 -8.73 -1.64
N LEU A 346 60.09 -8.03 -0.86
CA LEU A 346 60.34 -6.69 -0.34
C LEU A 346 60.61 -6.76 1.16
N ASP A 347 61.67 -6.11 1.66
CA ASP A 347 61.95 -6.03 3.10
C ASP A 347 61.28 -4.82 3.74
N ALA A 348 60.17 -5.08 4.42
CA ALA A 348 59.40 -4.08 5.15
C ALA A 348 60.14 -3.54 6.39
N ALA A 349 61.06 -4.32 6.97
CA ALA A 349 61.84 -4.02 8.18
C ALA A 349 61.03 -3.70 9.47
N ASN A 350 59.70 -3.58 9.40
CA ASN A 350 58.76 -3.27 10.47
C ASN A 350 57.62 -4.30 10.51
N THR A 351 56.89 -4.40 11.62
CA THR A 351 55.69 -5.23 11.71
C THR A 351 54.57 -4.54 10.93
N LEU A 352 53.93 -5.25 9.99
CA LEU A 352 52.81 -4.69 9.22
C LEU A 352 51.48 -4.91 9.95
N THR A 353 50.68 -3.85 10.02
CA THR A 353 49.31 -3.89 10.58
C THR A 353 48.28 -4.14 9.49
N SER A 354 48.42 -3.50 8.32
CA SER A 354 47.56 -3.68 7.15
C SER A 354 48.35 -3.53 5.83
N MET A 355 47.83 -4.09 4.74
CA MET A 355 48.36 -3.98 3.38
C MET A 355 47.20 -3.82 2.39
N GLN A 356 47.33 -2.94 1.39
CA GLN A 356 46.33 -2.81 0.32
C GLN A 356 46.99 -2.35 -0.99
N TRP A 357 46.54 -2.90 -2.11
CA TRP A 357 46.91 -2.42 -3.44
C TRP A 357 46.25 -1.07 -3.73
N ILE A 358 47.02 -0.18 -4.34
CA ILE A 358 46.59 1.14 -4.81
C ILE A 358 46.29 1.01 -6.31
N GLU A 359 47.28 0.53 -7.06
CA GLU A 359 47.23 0.27 -8.51
C GLU A 359 48.06 -1.00 -8.79
N GLU A 360 48.11 -1.46 -10.05
CA GLU A 360 48.77 -2.73 -10.44
C GLU A 360 50.23 -2.86 -9.96
N ASP A 361 50.98 -1.75 -9.95
CA ASP A 361 52.39 -1.69 -9.54
C ASP A 361 52.63 -0.74 -8.34
N HIS A 362 51.56 -0.44 -7.58
CA HIS A 362 51.58 0.41 -6.39
C HIS A 362 50.90 -0.27 -5.19
N LEU A 363 51.64 -0.48 -4.09
CA LEU A 363 51.16 -1.12 -2.86
C LEU A 363 51.36 -0.17 -1.66
N ALA A 364 50.35 -0.03 -0.80
CA ALA A 364 50.45 0.63 0.50
C ALA A 364 50.55 -0.41 1.62
N THR A 365 51.41 -0.16 2.62
CA THR A 365 51.47 -0.98 3.84
C THR A 365 51.62 -0.11 5.09
N ALA A 366 50.85 -0.42 6.13
CA ALA A 366 50.83 0.28 7.41
C ALA A 366 51.65 -0.46 8.48
N THR A 367 52.25 0.28 9.44
CA THR A 367 53.12 -0.30 10.47
C THR A 367 52.62 -0.12 11.91
N ASP A 368 53.14 -0.98 12.80
CA ASP A 368 53.00 -0.90 14.26
C ASP A 368 53.58 0.37 14.90
N LYS A 369 54.35 1.16 14.15
CA LYS A 369 55.01 2.41 14.60
C LYS A 369 54.33 3.68 14.11
N GLY A 370 53.11 3.59 13.57
CA GLY A 370 52.36 4.75 13.10
C GLY A 370 52.79 5.27 11.73
N GLN A 371 53.43 4.42 10.92
CA GLN A 371 53.99 4.77 9.62
C GLN A 371 53.18 4.15 8.48
N VAL A 372 53.14 4.82 7.33
CA VAL A 372 52.66 4.28 6.07
C VAL A 372 53.82 4.23 5.08
N LEU A 373 54.03 3.06 4.49
CA LEU A 373 55.02 2.82 3.45
C LEU A 373 54.32 2.70 2.10
N PHE A 374 54.76 3.51 1.13
CA PHE A 374 54.40 3.35 -0.27
C PHE A 374 55.46 2.53 -0.98
N TRP A 375 55.04 1.51 -1.71
CA TRP A 375 55.89 0.68 -2.56
C TRP A 375 55.51 0.92 -4.02
N LYS A 376 56.49 1.27 -4.85
CA LYS A 376 56.31 1.56 -6.27
C LYS A 376 57.31 0.77 -7.11
N ARG A 377 56.82 0.05 -8.12
CA ARG A 377 57.65 -0.64 -9.11
C ARG A 377 57.94 0.30 -10.29
N ASP A 378 59.21 0.47 -10.61
CA ASP A 378 59.69 1.16 -11.82
C ASP A 378 60.71 0.26 -12.54
N GLU A 379 60.47 -0.07 -13.80
CA GLU A 379 61.38 -0.85 -14.67
C GLU A 379 62.04 -2.06 -13.97
N GLU A 380 61.21 -2.91 -13.35
CA GLU A 380 61.57 -4.11 -12.56
C GLU A 380 62.19 -3.87 -11.16
N VAL A 381 62.41 -2.62 -10.74
CA VAL A 381 62.92 -2.28 -9.41
C VAL A 381 61.80 -1.76 -8.50
N TRP A 382 61.69 -2.31 -7.29
CA TRP A 382 60.82 -1.75 -6.25
C TRP A 382 61.54 -0.66 -5.45
N THR A 383 60.89 0.50 -5.35
CA THR A 383 61.27 1.61 -4.46
C THR A 383 60.30 1.70 -3.29
N LYS A 384 60.74 2.27 -2.16
CA LYS A 384 59.88 2.51 -1.00
C LYS A 384 60.01 3.94 -0.45
N THR A 385 58.87 4.54 -0.11
CA THR A 385 58.76 5.87 0.49
C THR A 385 58.08 5.75 1.85
N GLU A 386 58.62 6.39 2.88
CA GLU A 386 58.21 6.22 4.28
C GLU A 386 57.64 7.52 4.84
N HIS A 387 56.40 7.48 5.32
CA HIS A 387 55.70 8.62 5.90
C HIS A 387 55.28 8.29 7.34
N ASN A 388 55.71 9.13 8.30
CA ASN A 388 55.23 9.06 9.67
C ASN A 388 53.88 9.77 9.74
N VAL A 389 52.83 9.08 10.19
CA VAL A 389 51.45 9.58 10.15
C VAL A 389 50.88 9.82 11.55
N PHE A 390 51.13 8.91 12.48
CA PHE A 390 50.66 9.00 13.87
C PHE A 390 51.77 8.61 14.86
N GLU A 391 51.58 8.95 16.14
CA GLU A 391 52.45 8.48 17.25
C GLU A 391 52.10 7.05 17.72
N GLN A 392 50.97 6.50 17.24
CA GLN A 392 50.45 5.17 17.58
C GLN A 392 50.32 4.29 16.33
N ALA A 393 50.22 2.97 16.50
CA ALA A 393 50.02 2.02 15.41
C ALA A 393 48.84 2.41 14.50
N VAL A 394 49.07 2.44 13.19
CA VAL A 394 48.00 2.55 12.18
C VAL A 394 47.22 1.24 12.22
N LEU A 395 45.93 1.25 12.55
CA LEU A 395 45.08 0.06 12.50
C LEU A 395 44.76 -0.33 11.06
N ALA A 396 44.38 0.66 10.24
CA ALA A 396 43.88 0.45 8.89
C ALA A 396 44.41 1.51 7.93
N ILE A 397 44.54 1.08 6.67
CA ILE A 397 44.69 1.93 5.49
C ILE A 397 43.59 1.53 4.50
N HIS A 398 43.01 2.51 3.83
CA HIS A 398 41.97 2.30 2.82
C HIS A 398 42.25 3.13 1.56
N SER A 399 42.46 2.47 0.42
CA SER A 399 42.42 3.06 -0.92
C SER A 399 41.03 2.99 -1.53
N ALA A 400 40.68 3.99 -2.34
CA ALA A 400 39.41 4.11 -3.04
C ALA A 400 39.51 3.49 -4.45
N SER A 401 38.69 2.47 -4.77
CA SER A 401 38.82 1.69 -6.01
C SER A 401 38.52 2.45 -7.32
N GLU A 402 37.75 3.54 -7.25
CA GLU A 402 37.48 4.47 -8.37
C GLU A 402 38.39 5.70 -8.35
N SER A 403 39.19 5.88 -7.29
CA SER A 403 40.09 7.02 -7.11
C SER A 403 41.35 6.58 -6.34
N PRO A 404 42.17 5.68 -6.92
CA PRO A 404 43.23 4.97 -6.19
C PRO A 404 44.25 5.91 -5.52
N GLY A 405 44.49 7.09 -6.08
CA GLY A 405 45.31 8.14 -5.46
C GLY A 405 44.75 8.77 -4.17
N ARG A 406 43.56 8.38 -3.69
CA ARG A 406 43.02 8.72 -2.36
C ARG A 406 43.27 7.56 -1.39
N LEU A 407 43.92 7.87 -0.27
CA LEU A 407 44.25 6.93 0.79
C LEU A 407 43.96 7.55 2.15
N ILE A 408 43.31 6.81 3.05
CA ILE A 408 43.09 7.22 4.44
C ILE A 408 43.83 6.25 5.35
N ALA A 409 44.51 6.79 6.37
CA ALA A 409 45.05 6.03 7.49
C ALA A 409 44.26 6.33 8.78
N MET A 410 44.13 5.33 9.64
CA MET A 410 43.46 5.45 10.95
C MET A 410 44.29 4.80 12.06
N ASP A 411 44.40 5.43 13.22
CA ASP A 411 45.08 4.86 14.40
C ASP A 411 44.12 4.22 15.43
N ALA A 412 44.67 3.62 16.48
CA ALA A 412 43.93 2.95 17.54
C ALA A 412 43.14 3.91 18.47
N ALA A 413 43.42 5.22 18.43
CA ALA A 413 42.68 6.25 19.15
C ALA A 413 41.58 6.91 18.29
N GLY A 414 41.35 6.40 17.08
CA GLY A 414 40.37 6.92 16.13
C GLY A 414 40.78 8.23 15.47
N ASN A 415 42.08 8.57 15.45
CA ASN A 415 42.58 9.68 14.65
C ASN A 415 42.60 9.29 13.16
N LEU A 416 42.25 10.23 12.29
CA LEU A 416 42.21 10.05 10.85
C LEU A 416 43.18 10.99 10.14
N ALA A 417 43.85 10.48 9.11
CA ALA A 417 44.69 11.27 8.23
C ALA A 417 44.47 10.86 6.76
N ASN A 418 44.29 11.84 5.89
CA ASN A 418 44.12 11.64 4.44
C ASN A 418 45.43 11.93 3.70
N TRP A 419 45.73 11.13 2.69
CA TRP A 419 46.84 11.34 1.78
C TRP A 419 46.53 12.46 0.78
N ASN A 420 47.42 13.45 0.72
CA ASN A 420 47.44 14.46 -0.33
C ASN A 420 48.46 14.03 -1.41
N PRO A 421 48.01 13.53 -2.59
CA PRO A 421 48.91 13.07 -3.65
C PRO A 421 49.64 14.21 -4.39
N THR A 422 49.23 15.47 -4.21
CA THR A 422 49.93 16.64 -4.79
C THR A 422 51.15 17.01 -3.96
N ASP A 423 50.99 17.11 -2.64
CA ASP A 423 52.06 17.53 -1.71
C ASP A 423 52.85 16.34 -1.11
N GLN A 424 52.40 15.10 -1.35
CA GLN A 424 53.00 13.85 -0.88
C GLN A 424 53.08 13.75 0.67
N THR A 425 52.04 14.25 1.31
CA THR A 425 51.89 14.35 2.77
C THR A 425 50.61 13.64 3.24
N PHE A 426 50.60 13.25 4.52
CA PHE A 426 49.37 12.96 5.23
C PHE A 426 48.91 14.22 5.98
N GLU A 427 47.65 14.59 5.80
CA GLU A 427 46.98 15.68 6.50
C GLU A 427 46.01 15.09 7.52
N ALA A 428 46.11 15.50 8.79
CA ALA A 428 45.18 15.09 9.82
C ALA A 428 43.79 15.65 9.51
N THR A 429 42.82 14.77 9.24
CA THR A 429 41.45 15.17 8.86
C THR A 429 40.53 15.28 10.06
N GLY A 430 40.74 14.49 11.12
CA GLY A 430 39.97 14.63 12.35
C GLY A 430 40.15 13.47 13.33
N GLN A 431 39.24 13.38 14.29
CA GLN A 431 39.17 12.28 15.25
C GLN A 431 37.72 11.80 15.42
N LEU A 432 37.55 10.50 15.61
CA LEU A 432 36.28 9.83 15.86
C LEU A 432 35.81 10.01 17.32
N PRO A 433 34.48 10.03 17.58
CA PRO A 433 33.96 10.25 18.93
C PRO A 433 34.21 9.06 19.89
N THR A 434 34.46 7.88 19.34
CA THR A 434 34.85 6.64 20.04
C THR A 434 35.73 5.79 19.12
N PRO A 435 36.59 4.90 19.65
CA PRO A 435 37.40 4.01 18.83
C PRO A 435 36.59 3.14 17.87
N ALA A 436 37.19 2.84 16.72
CA ALA A 436 36.59 2.02 15.67
C ALA A 436 36.91 0.54 15.89
N VAL A 437 35.88 -0.31 15.82
CA VAL A 437 36.00 -1.78 15.78
C VAL A 437 36.28 -2.25 14.34
N SER A 438 35.64 -1.61 13.37
CA SER A 438 35.86 -1.87 11.95
C SER A 438 35.65 -0.58 11.14
N ALA A 439 36.34 -0.47 10.00
CA ALA A 439 36.26 0.65 9.08
C ALA A 439 36.35 0.15 7.63
N SER A 440 35.70 0.84 6.71
CA SER A 440 35.77 0.58 5.26
C SER A 440 35.38 1.82 4.44
N LEU A 441 36.04 2.03 3.31
CA LEU A 441 35.94 3.25 2.50
C LEU A 441 35.01 3.02 1.29
N SER A 442 34.21 4.03 0.92
CA SER A 442 33.46 4.03 -0.34
C SER A 442 34.41 3.98 -1.55
N SER A 443 34.00 3.37 -2.67
CA SER A 443 34.86 3.21 -3.86
C SER A 443 35.40 4.53 -4.41
N ASN A 444 34.59 5.58 -4.31
CA ASN A 444 34.89 6.95 -4.73
C ASN A 444 35.78 7.73 -3.73
N GLY A 445 36.08 7.16 -2.56
CA GLY A 445 36.95 7.78 -1.56
C GLY A 445 36.41 9.10 -1.00
N ALA A 446 35.08 9.19 -0.84
CA ALA A 446 34.41 10.37 -0.25
C ALA A 446 33.95 10.14 1.20
N THR A 447 33.58 8.90 1.56
CA THR A 447 32.99 8.57 2.86
C THR A 447 33.64 7.33 3.46
N LEU A 448 34.19 7.46 4.67
CA LEU A 448 34.66 6.32 5.47
C LEU A 448 33.51 5.84 6.37
N TRP A 449 33.07 4.60 6.18
CA TRP A 449 32.11 3.91 7.05
C TRP A 449 32.83 3.24 8.21
N ILE A 450 32.21 3.29 9.40
CA ILE A 450 32.87 2.99 10.67
C ILE A 450 31.85 2.35 11.62
N SER A 451 32.22 1.23 12.23
CA SER A 451 31.53 0.71 13.42
C SER A 451 32.39 0.94 14.66
N THR A 452 31.75 1.31 15.76
CA THR A 452 32.43 1.76 17.00
C THR A 452 32.30 0.77 18.14
N GLU A 453 33.19 0.86 19.13
CA GLU A 453 33.09 0.12 20.40
C GLU A 453 31.80 0.43 21.19
N SER A 454 31.09 1.51 20.84
CA SER A 454 29.81 1.90 21.44
C SER A 454 28.59 1.23 20.80
N GLY A 455 28.78 0.31 19.83
CA GLY A 455 27.70 -0.38 19.12
C GLY A 455 26.96 0.52 18.12
N ALA A 456 27.63 1.58 17.63
CA ALA A 456 27.09 2.48 16.63
C ALA A 456 27.80 2.32 15.27
N LEU A 457 27.00 2.34 14.19
CA LEU A 457 27.45 2.58 12.83
C LEU A 457 27.42 4.09 12.59
N GLY A 458 28.49 4.63 12.01
CA GLY A 458 28.55 6.01 11.55
C GLY A 458 29.32 6.14 10.24
N ARG A 459 29.20 7.33 9.66
CA ARG A 459 29.94 7.71 8.45
C ARG A 459 30.75 8.97 8.72
N TYR A 460 31.98 8.98 8.24
CA TYR A 460 32.88 10.13 8.31
C TYR A 460 33.03 10.73 6.91
N ASN A 461 32.57 11.97 6.73
CA ASN A 461 32.78 12.72 5.49
C ASN A 461 34.17 13.35 5.53
N ILE A 462 35.00 12.99 4.54
CA ILE A 462 36.40 13.40 4.45
C ILE A 462 36.52 14.89 4.10
N ALA A 463 35.62 15.41 3.27
CA ALA A 463 35.63 16.81 2.82
C ALA A 463 35.13 17.77 3.91
N ASP A 464 34.05 17.38 4.61
CA ASP A 464 33.46 18.17 5.70
C ASP A 464 34.15 17.94 7.06
N GLN A 465 35.15 17.04 7.11
CA GLN A 465 35.86 16.59 8.31
C GLN A 465 34.95 16.15 9.48
N SER A 466 33.75 15.64 9.16
CA SER A 466 32.67 15.43 10.14
C SER A 466 32.23 13.98 10.26
N TYR A 467 32.03 13.53 11.50
CA TYR A 467 31.41 12.25 11.83
C TYR A 467 29.90 12.42 12.03
N LEU A 468 29.11 11.58 11.39
CA LEU A 468 27.67 11.45 11.62
C LEU A 468 27.36 10.05 12.17
N GLU A 469 26.79 10.00 13.37
CA GLU A 469 26.22 8.75 13.92
C GLU A 469 24.98 8.38 13.10
N ILE A 470 25.02 7.22 12.44
CA ILE A 470 23.97 6.78 11.50
C ILE A 470 22.95 5.87 12.19
N ALA A 471 23.42 4.88 12.93
CA ALA A 471 22.57 3.94 13.66
C ALA A 471 23.23 3.50 14.97
N LYS A 472 22.45 3.45 16.05
CA LYS A 472 22.91 3.14 17.42
C LYS A 472 22.37 1.81 17.98
N LYS A 473 21.46 1.17 17.23
CA LYS A 473 20.75 -0.07 17.57
C LYS A 473 20.33 -0.77 16.28
N ASP A 474 20.07 -2.08 16.37
CA ASP A 474 19.59 -2.88 15.24
C ASP A 474 18.22 -2.37 14.74
N PRO A 475 18.10 -2.03 13.44
CA PRO A 475 16.81 -1.66 12.87
C PRO A 475 15.81 -2.83 12.92
N VAL A 476 16.26 -4.09 12.76
CA VAL A 476 15.40 -5.26 12.79
C VAL A 476 14.82 -5.47 14.19
N ALA A 477 15.65 -5.51 15.25
CA ALA A 477 15.17 -5.59 16.63
C ALA A 477 14.20 -4.45 16.99
N ALA A 478 14.47 -3.22 16.53
CA ALA A 478 13.58 -2.09 16.77
C ALA A 478 12.25 -2.16 15.97
N ALA A 479 12.26 -2.67 14.74
CA ALA A 479 11.03 -2.90 13.96
C ALA A 479 10.21 -4.06 14.52
N GLN A 480 10.86 -5.16 14.90
CA GLN A 480 10.23 -6.30 15.57
C GLN A 480 9.58 -5.88 16.89
N LEU A 481 10.29 -5.09 17.71
CA LEU A 481 9.74 -4.50 18.94
C LEU A 481 8.54 -3.58 18.66
N ALA A 482 8.62 -2.70 17.65
CA ALA A 482 7.50 -1.86 17.25
C ALA A 482 6.28 -2.68 16.79
N ASN A 483 6.51 -3.74 15.99
CA ASN A 483 5.48 -4.69 15.59
C ASN A 483 4.85 -5.38 16.81
N ASP A 484 5.64 -5.92 17.74
CA ASP A 484 5.12 -6.72 18.87
C ASP A 484 4.38 -5.85 19.88
N ASN A 485 4.86 -4.62 20.11
CA ASN A 485 4.15 -3.61 20.88
C ASN A 485 2.82 -3.22 20.22
N TRP A 486 2.80 -3.01 18.89
CA TRP A 486 1.56 -2.76 18.16
C TRP A 486 0.63 -3.97 18.20
N GLN A 487 1.12 -5.20 18.01
CA GLN A 487 0.29 -6.42 18.07
C GLN A 487 -0.31 -6.65 19.47
N THR A 488 0.42 -6.26 20.51
CA THR A 488 -0.07 -6.24 21.89
C THR A 488 -1.21 -5.24 22.05
N LEU A 489 -1.00 -3.97 21.67
CA LEU A 489 -2.05 -2.94 21.63
C LEU A 489 -3.24 -3.37 20.75
N VAL A 490 -2.97 -4.05 19.64
CA VAL A 490 -3.94 -4.62 18.68
C VAL A 490 -4.69 -5.83 19.21
N THR A 491 -4.26 -6.42 20.31
CA THR A 491 -5.06 -7.41 21.02
C THR A 491 -5.84 -6.76 22.18
N GLU A 492 -5.27 -5.80 22.92
CA GLU A 492 -5.93 -5.14 24.06
C GLU A 492 -7.28 -4.49 23.74
N THR A 493 -7.34 -3.55 22.80
CA THR A 493 -8.61 -2.90 22.43
C THR A 493 -9.60 -3.85 21.72
N LEU A 494 -9.14 -5.00 21.20
CA LEU A 494 -10.02 -6.01 20.60
C LEU A 494 -10.68 -6.85 21.69
N VAL A 495 -9.90 -7.27 22.70
CA VAL A 495 -10.41 -7.88 23.94
C VAL A 495 -11.40 -6.92 24.62
N ALA A 496 -11.00 -5.68 24.90
CA ALA A 496 -11.84 -4.71 25.60
C ALA A 496 -13.15 -4.37 24.86
N ALA A 497 -13.14 -4.44 23.52
CA ALA A 497 -14.35 -4.26 22.73
C ALA A 497 -15.23 -5.53 22.74
N GLN A 498 -14.66 -6.73 22.63
CA GLN A 498 -15.42 -7.99 22.75
C GLN A 498 -16.02 -8.22 24.14
N GLU A 499 -15.38 -7.70 25.21
CA GLU A 499 -15.98 -7.64 26.56
C GLU A 499 -17.27 -6.82 26.60
N LYS A 500 -17.36 -5.76 25.79
CA LYS A 500 -18.56 -4.91 25.71
C LYS A 500 -19.74 -5.63 25.07
N ASP A 501 -19.52 -6.44 24.05
CA ASP A 501 -20.61 -7.09 23.30
C ASP A 501 -21.05 -8.41 23.93
N ALA A 502 -20.13 -9.14 24.56
CA ALA A 502 -20.49 -10.23 25.45
C ALA A 502 -21.44 -9.73 26.55
N LYS A 503 -21.14 -8.55 27.13
CA LYS A 503 -22.03 -7.90 28.09
C LYS A 503 -23.34 -7.42 27.47
N GLN A 504 -23.33 -6.79 26.29
CA GLN A 504 -24.57 -6.33 25.64
C GLN A 504 -25.52 -7.52 25.38
N ALA A 505 -25.00 -8.64 24.88
CA ALA A 505 -25.78 -9.87 24.69
C ALA A 505 -26.29 -10.47 26.02
N GLU A 506 -25.53 -10.35 27.12
CA GLU A 506 -26.02 -10.70 28.46
C GLU A 506 -27.17 -9.80 28.94
N ASP A 507 -27.05 -8.47 28.75
CA ASP A 507 -28.09 -7.50 29.11
C ASP A 507 -29.38 -7.69 28.26
N ASP A 508 -29.25 -8.02 26.96
CA ASP A 508 -30.39 -8.28 26.06
C ASP A 508 -31.10 -9.62 26.37
N VAL A 509 -30.37 -10.69 26.70
CA VAL A 509 -30.96 -11.96 27.17
C VAL A 509 -31.74 -11.73 28.48
N MET A 510 -31.21 -10.95 29.42
CA MET A 510 -31.94 -10.59 30.65
C MET A 510 -33.19 -9.76 30.38
N ALA A 511 -33.18 -8.89 29.38
CA ALA A 511 -34.34 -8.08 28.99
C ALA A 511 -35.48 -8.93 28.41
N GLU A 512 -35.18 -9.86 27.50
CA GLU A 512 -36.18 -10.74 26.87
C GLU A 512 -36.78 -11.73 27.90
N GLN A 513 -35.95 -12.32 28.79
CA GLN A 513 -36.46 -13.18 29.87
C GLN A 513 -37.46 -12.44 30.77
N LYS A 514 -37.16 -11.20 31.16
CA LYS A 514 -38.05 -10.37 31.98
C LYS A 514 -39.35 -10.01 31.26
N SER A 515 -39.34 -9.92 29.93
CA SER A 515 -40.53 -9.77 29.10
C SER A 515 -41.41 -11.03 29.17
N LEU A 516 -40.81 -12.21 29.00
CA LEU A 516 -41.48 -13.50 29.08
C LEU A 516 -42.10 -13.77 30.45
N ASP A 517 -41.43 -13.41 31.55
CA ASP A 517 -41.98 -13.50 32.91
C ASP A 517 -43.26 -12.67 33.07
N SER A 518 -43.30 -11.48 32.47
CA SER A 518 -44.48 -10.60 32.46
C SER A 518 -45.62 -11.17 31.62
N ILE A 519 -45.30 -11.77 30.46
CA ILE A 519 -46.27 -12.44 29.58
C ILE A 519 -46.87 -13.68 30.25
N ALA A 520 -46.05 -14.48 30.96
CA ALA A 520 -46.51 -15.65 31.71
C ALA A 520 -47.55 -15.28 32.78
N LYS A 521 -47.35 -14.15 33.47
CA LYS A 521 -48.29 -13.63 34.48
C LYS A 521 -49.60 -13.07 33.89
N ASP A 522 -49.54 -12.47 32.71
CA ASP A 522 -50.73 -12.09 31.94
C ASP A 522 -51.52 -13.33 31.49
N ILE A 523 -50.83 -14.39 31.02
CA ILE A 523 -51.42 -15.68 30.66
C ILE A 523 -52.09 -16.35 31.88
N GLU A 524 -51.47 -16.37 33.06
CA GLU A 524 -52.08 -16.86 34.30
C GLU A 524 -53.38 -16.11 34.62
N THR A 525 -53.33 -14.77 34.54
CA THR A 525 -54.47 -13.90 34.80
C THR A 525 -55.62 -14.12 33.79
N LYS A 526 -55.29 -14.27 32.51
CA LYS A 526 -56.26 -14.56 31.43
C LYS A 526 -56.85 -15.97 31.52
N THR A 527 -56.05 -16.96 31.92
CA THR A 527 -56.52 -18.34 32.15
C THR A 527 -57.56 -18.36 33.26
N LYS A 528 -57.25 -17.72 34.40
CA LYS A 528 -58.21 -17.58 35.51
C LYS A 528 -59.49 -16.86 35.08
N LEU A 529 -59.39 -15.79 34.29
CA LEU A 529 -60.56 -15.08 33.77
C LEU A 529 -61.40 -15.96 32.82
N ARG A 530 -60.75 -16.76 31.96
CA ARG A 530 -61.41 -17.72 31.07
C ARG A 530 -62.13 -18.82 31.86
N ASP A 531 -61.53 -19.33 32.93
CA ASP A 531 -62.14 -20.36 33.77
C ASP A 531 -63.30 -19.81 34.62
N GLU A 532 -63.17 -18.58 35.14
CA GLU A 532 -64.27 -17.85 35.79
C GLU A 532 -65.44 -17.55 34.82
N LYS A 533 -65.17 -17.41 33.52
CA LYS A 533 -66.19 -17.25 32.47
C LYS A 533 -66.85 -18.57 32.11
N GLN A 534 -66.07 -19.65 31.96
CA GLN A 534 -66.56 -21.01 31.72
C GLN A 534 -67.55 -21.45 32.81
N ALA A 535 -67.18 -21.29 34.09
CA ALA A 535 -68.06 -21.64 35.21
C ALA A 535 -69.43 -20.93 35.15
N ARG A 536 -69.45 -19.66 34.72
CA ARG A 536 -70.71 -18.89 34.56
C ARG A 536 -71.53 -19.34 33.35
N VAL A 537 -70.91 -19.86 32.29
CA VAL A 537 -71.60 -20.50 31.15
C VAL A 537 -72.25 -21.81 31.62
N ASP A 538 -71.52 -22.62 32.40
CA ASP A 538 -72.03 -23.89 32.93
C ASP A 538 -73.17 -23.69 33.95
N GLU A 539 -73.07 -22.69 34.84
CA GLU A 539 -74.16 -22.26 35.73
C GLU A 539 -75.39 -21.78 34.93
N ALA A 540 -75.18 -20.92 33.93
CA ALA A 540 -76.26 -20.38 33.09
C ALA A 540 -76.96 -21.49 32.29
N LYS A 541 -76.22 -22.51 31.84
CA LYS A 541 -76.76 -23.67 31.14
C LYS A 541 -77.65 -24.53 32.03
N GLN A 542 -77.20 -24.85 33.25
CA GLN A 542 -78.03 -25.59 34.23
C GLN A 542 -79.28 -24.79 34.64
N ALA A 543 -79.18 -23.46 34.71
CA ALA A 543 -80.33 -22.58 34.94
C ALA A 543 -81.30 -22.58 33.75
N ALA A 544 -80.82 -22.58 32.50
CA ALA A 544 -81.66 -22.67 31.31
C ALA A 544 -82.38 -24.01 31.20
N GLU A 545 -81.67 -25.13 31.41
CA GLU A 545 -82.22 -26.50 31.38
C GLU A 545 -83.33 -26.73 32.43
N SER A 546 -83.29 -26.01 33.56
CA SER A 546 -84.30 -26.10 34.63
C SER A 546 -85.45 -25.07 34.50
N ALA A 547 -85.30 -24.01 33.71
CA ALA A 547 -86.24 -22.89 33.62
C ALA A 547 -87.38 -23.09 32.59
N ALA A 548 -88.18 -24.14 32.76
CA ALA A 548 -89.23 -24.64 31.84
C ALA A 548 -90.44 -23.70 31.56
N LYS A 549 -90.29 -22.38 31.66
CA LYS A 549 -91.31 -21.37 31.28
C LYS A 549 -90.76 -20.00 30.81
N LYS A 550 -89.44 -19.80 30.74
CA LYS A 550 -88.79 -18.55 30.31
C LYS A 550 -87.64 -18.76 29.29
N LEU A 551 -87.64 -19.93 28.64
CA LEU A 551 -86.54 -20.48 27.85
C LEU A 551 -85.80 -19.45 26.97
N ALA A 552 -86.50 -18.72 26.10
CA ALA A 552 -85.89 -17.76 25.17
C ALA A 552 -85.12 -16.60 25.83
N GLU A 553 -85.53 -16.13 27.02
CA GLU A 553 -84.78 -15.11 27.77
C GLU A 553 -83.47 -15.68 28.34
N ALA A 554 -83.49 -16.94 28.76
CA ALA A 554 -82.32 -17.65 29.28
C ALA A 554 -81.34 -18.03 28.16
N GLU A 555 -81.84 -18.48 27.01
CA GLU A 555 -81.04 -18.77 25.82
C GLU A 555 -80.29 -17.53 25.32
N GLN A 556 -80.94 -16.35 25.28
CA GLN A 556 -80.28 -15.10 24.90
C GLN A 556 -79.19 -14.68 25.90
N ALA A 557 -79.42 -14.90 27.20
CA ALA A 557 -78.42 -14.64 28.24
C ALA A 557 -77.22 -15.61 28.15
N LEU A 558 -77.47 -16.88 27.83
CA LEU A 558 -76.44 -17.91 27.63
C LEU A 558 -75.55 -17.55 26.43
N ALA A 559 -76.14 -17.26 25.26
CA ALA A 559 -75.39 -16.87 24.06
C ALA A 559 -74.51 -15.62 24.28
N THR A 560 -74.96 -14.68 25.13
CA THR A 560 -74.16 -13.52 25.53
C THR A 560 -72.93 -13.93 26.36
N LYS A 561 -73.05 -14.97 27.20
CA LYS A 561 -71.95 -15.49 28.02
C LYS A 561 -70.97 -16.38 27.24
N GLU A 562 -71.46 -17.13 26.25
CA GLU A 562 -70.65 -17.86 25.30
C GLU A 562 -69.77 -16.89 24.47
N SER A 563 -70.34 -15.79 23.98
CA SER A 563 -69.57 -14.73 23.30
C SER A 563 -68.51 -14.05 24.20
N GLU A 564 -68.83 -13.85 25.49
CA GLU A 564 -67.84 -13.37 26.49
C GLU A 564 -66.71 -14.37 26.77
N LEU A 565 -66.94 -15.67 26.57
CA LEU A 565 -65.95 -16.74 26.73
C LEU A 565 -65.07 -16.85 25.48
N ASP A 566 -65.64 -16.84 24.28
CA ASP A 566 -64.89 -16.87 23.01
C ASP A 566 -63.91 -15.69 22.89
N ALA A 567 -64.33 -14.50 23.34
CA ALA A 567 -63.45 -13.34 23.41
C ALA A 567 -62.27 -13.55 24.38
N ALA A 568 -62.49 -14.20 25.53
CA ALA A 568 -61.43 -14.51 26.50
C ALA A 568 -60.47 -15.59 25.97
N VAL A 569 -60.99 -16.64 25.33
CA VAL A 569 -60.20 -17.69 24.67
C VAL A 569 -59.34 -17.10 23.54
N THR A 570 -59.90 -16.20 22.74
CA THR A 570 -59.17 -15.50 21.68
C THR A 570 -58.02 -14.64 22.24
N ALA A 571 -58.27 -13.89 23.32
CA ALA A 571 -57.26 -13.06 23.98
C ALA A 571 -56.15 -13.87 24.68
N LEU A 572 -56.46 -15.10 25.13
CA LEU A 572 -55.49 -16.06 25.66
C LEU A 572 -54.60 -16.61 24.53
N GLY A 573 -55.20 -17.14 23.46
CA GLY A 573 -54.45 -17.68 22.31
C GLY A 573 -53.61 -16.64 21.55
N GLN A 574 -53.92 -15.35 21.67
CA GLN A 574 -53.03 -14.27 21.23
C GLN A 574 -51.80 -14.12 22.14
N ALA A 575 -51.97 -14.18 23.46
CA ALA A 575 -50.85 -14.08 24.41
C ALA A 575 -49.91 -15.30 24.33
N GLU A 576 -50.45 -16.50 24.15
CA GLU A 576 -49.66 -17.73 23.95
C GLU A 576 -48.77 -17.65 22.70
N LYS A 577 -49.29 -17.11 21.57
CA LYS A 577 -48.50 -16.89 20.35
C LYS A 577 -47.35 -15.89 20.57
N ILE A 578 -47.59 -14.83 21.34
CA ILE A 578 -46.54 -13.85 21.70
C ILE A 578 -45.46 -14.53 22.56
N LYS A 579 -45.85 -15.37 23.54
CA LYS A 579 -44.91 -16.14 24.37
C LYS A 579 -44.01 -17.05 23.54
N VAL A 580 -44.59 -17.84 22.63
CA VAL A 580 -43.81 -18.74 21.75
C VAL A 580 -42.83 -17.97 20.87
N SER A 581 -43.21 -16.78 20.38
CA SER A 581 -42.32 -15.92 19.60
C SER A 581 -41.13 -15.40 20.43
N GLY A 582 -41.36 -14.99 21.68
CA GLY A 582 -40.28 -14.57 22.60
C GLY A 582 -39.38 -15.72 23.03
N GLU A 583 -39.93 -16.91 23.27
CA GLU A 583 -39.16 -18.13 23.58
C GLU A 583 -38.25 -18.59 22.43
N THR A 584 -38.61 -18.26 21.18
CA THR A 584 -37.73 -18.47 20.03
C THR A 584 -36.62 -17.43 20.00
N ARG A 585 -36.96 -16.13 20.12
CA ARG A 585 -36.00 -15.02 20.12
C ARG A 585 -34.96 -15.14 21.24
N LEU A 586 -35.37 -15.56 22.44
CA LEU A 586 -34.48 -15.77 23.58
C LEU A 586 -33.35 -16.75 23.24
N LYS A 587 -33.67 -17.87 22.58
CA LYS A 587 -32.68 -18.89 22.19
C LYS A 587 -31.67 -18.39 21.15
N GLU A 588 -32.10 -17.49 20.27
CA GLU A 588 -31.22 -16.86 19.29
C GLU A 588 -30.21 -15.94 19.99
N LEU A 589 -30.69 -15.10 20.92
CA LEU A 589 -29.84 -14.23 21.75
C LEU A 589 -28.89 -15.01 22.67
N GLU A 590 -29.34 -16.13 23.26
CA GLU A 590 -28.49 -16.99 24.08
C GLU A 590 -27.35 -17.64 23.29
N ALA A 591 -27.61 -18.04 22.04
CA ALA A 591 -26.59 -18.58 21.13
C ALA A 591 -25.64 -17.50 20.61
N GLU A 592 -26.08 -16.24 20.50
CA GLU A 592 -25.24 -15.09 20.16
C GLU A 592 -24.27 -14.76 21.31
N ARG A 593 -24.78 -14.68 22.55
CA ARG A 593 -23.97 -14.52 23.78
C ARG A 593 -22.86 -15.56 23.87
N GLU A 594 -23.17 -16.84 23.64
CA GLU A 594 -22.18 -17.92 23.76
C GLU A 594 -21.03 -17.76 22.74
N ARG A 595 -21.33 -17.29 21.51
CA ARG A 595 -20.30 -17.00 20.49
C ARG A 595 -19.38 -15.87 20.93
N HIS A 596 -19.91 -14.77 21.47
CA HIS A 596 -19.10 -13.65 21.96
C HIS A 596 -18.18 -14.08 23.12
N GLN A 597 -18.67 -14.91 24.05
CA GLN A 597 -17.84 -15.46 25.13
C GLN A 597 -16.71 -16.37 24.61
N GLN A 598 -16.96 -17.21 23.60
CA GLN A 598 -15.93 -18.06 22.97
C GLN A 598 -14.85 -17.22 22.24
N ILE A 599 -15.24 -16.20 21.49
CA ILE A 599 -14.32 -15.28 20.79
C ILE A 599 -13.42 -14.54 21.81
N LEU A 600 -14.03 -14.01 22.87
CA LEU A 600 -13.34 -13.28 23.93
C LEU A 600 -12.29 -14.13 24.66
N ALA A 601 -12.61 -15.40 24.96
CA ALA A 601 -11.68 -16.32 25.61
C ALA A 601 -10.41 -16.54 24.78
N LYS A 602 -10.55 -16.75 23.46
CA LYS A 602 -9.41 -16.91 22.54
C LYS A 602 -8.55 -15.65 22.50
N LEU A 603 -9.15 -14.46 22.32
CA LEU A 603 -8.41 -13.21 22.23
C LEU A 603 -7.60 -12.88 23.49
N LYS A 604 -8.06 -13.31 24.68
CA LYS A 604 -7.30 -13.17 25.93
C LYS A 604 -6.06 -14.08 25.97
N GLN A 605 -6.16 -15.31 25.48
CA GLN A 605 -5.00 -16.21 25.34
C GLN A 605 -3.98 -15.67 24.32
N ASP A 606 -4.46 -15.18 23.17
CA ASP A 606 -3.62 -14.57 22.13
C ASP A 606 -2.89 -13.31 22.67
N HIS A 607 -3.52 -12.57 23.59
CA HIS A 607 -2.94 -11.38 24.24
C HIS A 607 -1.79 -11.70 25.18
N GLU A 608 -1.96 -12.69 26.06
CA GLU A 608 -0.90 -13.13 26.98
C GLU A 608 0.33 -13.63 26.22
N SER A 609 0.11 -14.39 25.14
CA SER A 609 1.17 -14.83 24.23
C SER A 609 1.95 -13.66 23.61
N LYS A 610 1.24 -12.66 23.06
CA LYS A 610 1.89 -11.47 22.46
C LYS A 610 2.65 -10.62 23.46
N LYS A 611 2.16 -10.50 24.71
CA LYS A 611 2.91 -9.82 25.79
C LYS A 611 4.23 -10.52 26.13
N ALA A 612 4.27 -11.85 26.09
CA ALA A 612 5.52 -12.59 26.24
C ALA A 612 6.49 -12.29 25.08
N THR A 613 6.02 -12.32 23.82
CA THR A 613 6.83 -11.98 22.64
C THR A 613 7.36 -10.55 22.70
N ALA A 614 6.52 -9.56 23.00
CA ALA A 614 6.93 -8.16 23.13
C ALA A 614 7.99 -7.96 24.23
N THR A 615 7.86 -8.67 25.35
CA THR A 615 8.86 -8.64 26.44
C THR A 615 10.20 -9.24 26.00
N ALA A 616 10.19 -10.35 25.25
CA ALA A 616 11.40 -10.93 24.67
C ALA A 616 12.05 -10.01 23.61
N SER A 617 11.25 -9.40 22.74
CA SER A 617 11.73 -8.42 21.76
C SER A 617 12.28 -7.15 22.42
N GLN A 618 11.70 -6.67 23.53
CA GLN A 618 12.26 -5.57 24.33
C GLN A 618 13.63 -5.97 24.90
N SER A 619 13.75 -7.16 25.49
CA SER A 619 15.02 -7.66 26.02
C SER A 619 16.10 -7.74 24.94
N ARG A 620 15.77 -8.26 23.74
CA ARG A 620 16.68 -8.35 22.59
C ARG A 620 17.04 -6.98 21.99
N HIS A 621 16.10 -6.03 21.97
CA HIS A 621 16.35 -4.65 21.56
C HIS A 621 17.26 -3.90 22.53
N ASP A 622 17.19 -4.19 23.83
CA ASP A 622 18.03 -3.55 24.85
C ASP A 622 19.39 -4.23 25.05
N SER A 623 19.53 -5.51 24.67
CA SER A 623 20.82 -6.19 24.53
C SER A 623 21.46 -6.05 23.14
N SER A 624 20.79 -5.42 22.18
CA SER A 624 21.21 -5.36 20.76
C SER A 624 22.55 -4.64 20.58
N ARG A 625 23.54 -5.38 20.05
CA ARG A 625 24.92 -4.96 19.78
C ARG A 625 25.22 -4.91 18.27
N ALA A 626 24.27 -4.38 17.51
CA ALA A 626 24.09 -4.56 16.06
C ALA A 626 25.27 -4.29 15.12
N THR A 627 26.32 -3.62 15.61
CA THR A 627 27.48 -3.17 14.81
C THR A 627 28.81 -3.53 15.45
N GLU A 628 28.83 -4.35 16.52
CA GLU A 628 30.08 -4.82 17.14
C GLU A 628 30.82 -5.87 16.27
N ALA A 629 30.17 -6.38 15.22
CA ALA A 629 30.75 -7.28 14.23
C ALA A 629 31.16 -6.55 12.93
N THR A 630 31.92 -7.24 12.08
CA THR A 630 32.38 -6.75 10.78
C THR A 630 31.22 -6.47 9.81
N PHE A 631 31.35 -5.40 9.03
CA PHE A 631 30.39 -5.00 7.99
C PHE A 631 31.08 -4.94 6.62
N ALA A 632 30.28 -4.98 5.55
CA ALA A 632 30.75 -4.79 4.18
C ALA A 632 30.21 -3.48 3.59
N VAL A 633 31.03 -2.79 2.81
CA VAL A 633 30.65 -1.64 1.98
C VAL A 633 30.58 -2.13 0.54
N MET A 634 29.49 -1.84 -0.17
CA MET A 634 29.13 -2.49 -1.43
C MET A 634 28.56 -1.50 -2.44
N LEU A 635 28.66 -1.87 -3.72
CA LEU A 635 28.12 -1.17 -4.90
C LEU A 635 28.48 0.33 -4.88
N SER A 636 29.76 0.59 -5.07
CA SER A 636 30.44 1.88 -4.96
C SER A 636 30.35 2.56 -3.58
N GLY A 637 29.86 1.83 -2.57
CA GLY A 637 29.56 2.37 -1.24
C GLY A 637 28.16 3.00 -1.12
N SER A 638 27.33 2.88 -2.16
CA SER A 638 25.90 3.24 -2.09
C SER A 638 25.10 2.34 -1.13
N ARG A 639 25.62 1.14 -0.82
CA ARG A 639 25.00 0.17 0.09
C ARG A 639 25.98 -0.35 1.14
N ILE A 640 25.48 -0.60 2.35
CA ILE A 640 26.24 -1.12 3.49
C ILE A 640 25.52 -2.33 4.07
N LEU A 641 26.26 -3.40 4.35
CA LEU A 641 25.76 -4.67 4.88
C LEU A 641 26.28 -4.89 6.30
N THR A 642 25.39 -4.99 7.29
CA THR A 642 25.74 -5.23 8.71
C THR A 642 25.13 -6.52 9.23
N HIS A 643 25.89 -7.30 10.01
CA HIS A 643 25.39 -8.47 10.75
C HIS A 643 25.09 -8.11 12.20
N ALA A 644 23.84 -8.29 12.62
CA ALA A 644 23.41 -8.13 14.00
C ALA A 644 23.37 -9.51 14.69
N ALA A 645 24.48 -9.87 15.35
CA ALA A 645 24.51 -10.96 16.32
C ALA A 645 23.73 -10.55 17.58
N LYS A 646 22.62 -11.24 17.89
CA LYS A 646 21.71 -10.87 18.99
C LYS A 646 21.96 -11.66 20.27
N THR A 647 22.23 -12.97 20.16
CA THR A 647 22.37 -13.92 21.28
C THR A 647 23.26 -15.11 20.89
N ASP A 648 23.46 -16.06 21.81
CA ASP A 648 24.01 -17.39 21.50
C ASP A 648 23.07 -18.23 20.59
N ASP A 649 21.79 -17.84 20.44
CA ASP A 649 20.85 -18.48 19.53
C ASP A 649 20.96 -17.87 18.13
N ALA A 650 21.70 -18.57 17.28
CA ALA A 650 21.98 -18.13 15.91
C ALA A 650 20.72 -18.04 15.00
N SER A 651 19.54 -18.48 15.45
CA SER A 651 18.28 -18.25 14.74
C SER A 651 17.72 -16.83 14.92
N GLU A 652 18.21 -16.07 15.91
CA GLU A 652 17.79 -14.68 16.16
C GLU A 652 18.65 -13.64 15.43
N ASN A 653 19.79 -14.04 14.87
CA ASN A 653 20.73 -13.15 14.19
C ASN A 653 20.19 -12.70 12.82
N SER A 654 20.50 -11.46 12.40
CA SER A 654 19.95 -10.89 11.16
C SER A 654 20.95 -10.04 10.37
N TRP A 655 20.89 -10.13 9.05
CA TRP A 655 21.65 -9.27 8.14
C TRP A 655 20.78 -8.09 7.69
N SER A 656 21.28 -6.86 7.87
CA SER A 656 20.59 -5.63 7.42
C SER A 656 21.35 -4.95 6.29
N LEU A 657 20.59 -4.46 5.31
CA LEU A 657 21.08 -3.61 4.23
C LEU A 657 20.71 -2.15 4.50
N TRP A 658 21.64 -1.24 4.26
CA TRP A 658 21.49 0.20 4.43
C TRP A 658 21.89 0.95 3.16
N ALA A 659 21.31 2.13 2.96
CA ALA A 659 21.74 3.08 1.94
C ALA A 659 22.88 3.97 2.42
N GLU A 660 23.59 4.64 1.52
CA GLU A 660 24.65 5.60 1.85
C GLU A 660 24.17 6.80 2.70
N SER A 661 22.88 7.14 2.65
CA SER A 661 22.24 8.13 3.54
C SER A 661 22.20 7.68 5.01
N GLY A 662 22.37 6.37 5.27
CA GLY A 662 22.12 5.76 6.56
C GLY A 662 20.66 5.49 6.87
N ASP A 663 19.81 5.47 5.84
CA ASP A 663 18.47 4.89 5.91
C ASP A 663 18.54 3.36 5.76
N TRP A 664 17.63 2.66 6.42
CA TRP A 664 17.49 1.21 6.32
C TRP A 664 16.77 0.84 5.02
N LEU A 665 17.26 -0.18 4.32
CA LEU A 665 16.68 -0.67 3.07
C LEU A 665 15.82 -1.91 3.30
N ALA A 666 16.40 -2.96 3.90
CA ALA A 666 15.75 -4.26 4.08
C ALA A 666 16.55 -5.17 5.04
N GLU A 667 15.92 -6.27 5.44
CA GLU A 667 16.57 -7.45 6.02
C GLU A 667 16.86 -8.52 4.94
N LEU A 668 17.95 -9.26 5.10
CA LEU A 668 18.46 -10.26 4.14
C LEU A 668 18.47 -11.69 4.71
N PRO A 669 17.32 -12.34 4.94
CA PRO A 669 17.20 -13.73 5.41
C PRO A 669 17.75 -14.80 4.44
N GLU A 670 18.12 -14.44 3.21
CA GLU A 670 18.85 -15.32 2.29
C GLU A 670 20.33 -15.53 2.68
N LEU A 671 20.88 -14.67 3.55
CA LEU A 671 22.22 -14.82 4.11
C LEU A 671 22.16 -15.63 5.40
N PRO A 672 23.11 -16.55 5.67
CA PRO A 672 23.07 -17.42 6.84
C PRO A 672 23.14 -16.61 8.13
N THR A 673 22.14 -16.76 9.00
CA THR A 673 22.00 -16.00 10.25
C THR A 673 23.14 -16.30 11.23
N ASP A 674 23.60 -17.55 11.23
CA ASP A 674 24.77 -18.06 11.96
C ASP A 674 26.12 -17.73 11.30
N GLY A 675 26.09 -16.96 10.20
CA GLY A 675 27.23 -16.67 9.36
C GLY A 675 28.13 -15.55 9.87
N GLN A 676 29.45 -15.77 9.83
CA GLN A 676 30.47 -14.73 10.02
C GLN A 676 30.96 -14.19 8.66
N LEU A 677 31.08 -12.87 8.52
CA LEU A 677 31.75 -12.24 7.37
C LEU A 677 33.26 -12.50 7.41
N ILE A 678 33.75 -13.30 6.46
CA ILE A 678 35.20 -13.58 6.28
C ILE A 678 35.86 -12.44 5.48
N ALA A 679 35.29 -12.09 4.32
CA ALA A 679 35.86 -11.13 3.39
C ALA A 679 34.76 -10.52 2.51
N SER A 680 35.01 -9.30 2.03
CA SER A 680 34.08 -8.55 1.18
C SER A 680 34.81 -7.79 0.08
N GLY A 681 34.14 -7.64 -1.05
CA GLY A 681 34.45 -6.69 -2.11
C GLY A 681 33.15 -6.09 -2.63
N ASP A 682 33.25 -5.17 -3.58
CA ASP A 682 32.16 -4.27 -3.99
C ASP A 682 30.81 -4.96 -4.25
N ARG A 683 30.83 -6.15 -4.86
CA ARG A 683 29.61 -6.89 -5.25
C ARG A 683 29.51 -8.28 -4.65
N CYS A 684 30.43 -8.67 -3.77
CA CYS A 684 30.46 -10.03 -3.21
C CYS A 684 30.90 -10.04 -1.75
N VAL A 685 30.29 -10.92 -0.95
CA VAL A 685 30.72 -11.25 0.40
C VAL A 685 30.95 -12.75 0.55
N LEU A 686 32.00 -13.14 1.27
CA LEU A 686 32.26 -14.51 1.70
C LEU A 686 31.78 -14.64 3.15
N ILE A 687 30.78 -15.49 3.37
CA ILE A 687 30.18 -15.72 4.69
C ILE A 687 30.36 -17.19 5.05
N GLN A 688 30.70 -17.47 6.32
CA GLN A 688 30.92 -18.82 6.84
C GLN A 688 29.94 -19.12 7.97
N GLY A 689 29.13 -20.17 7.80
CA GLY A 689 28.26 -20.68 8.87
C GLY A 689 29.02 -21.42 9.98
N THR A 690 28.34 -21.66 11.11
CA THR A 690 28.86 -22.43 12.26
C THR A 690 29.22 -23.87 11.92
N ASN A 691 28.68 -24.41 10.83
CA ASN A 691 29.03 -25.71 10.26
C ASN A 691 30.37 -25.73 9.50
N GLY A 692 31.08 -24.60 9.42
CA GLY A 692 32.37 -24.45 8.72
C GLY A 692 32.25 -24.30 7.20
N GLN A 693 31.05 -24.30 6.62
CA GLN A 693 30.88 -24.08 5.18
C GLN A 693 30.98 -22.58 4.87
N THR A 694 31.95 -22.22 4.03
CA THR A 694 32.02 -20.89 3.41
C THR A 694 31.18 -20.88 2.13
N GLN A 695 30.42 -19.82 1.92
CA GLN A 695 29.67 -19.55 0.69
C GLN A 695 29.92 -18.10 0.24
N ALA A 696 29.92 -17.87 -1.08
CA ALA A 696 29.95 -16.52 -1.64
C ALA A 696 28.53 -16.06 -1.95
N PHE A 697 28.22 -14.80 -1.65
CA PHE A 697 26.94 -14.17 -1.96
C PHE A 697 27.18 -12.89 -2.77
N VAL A 698 26.55 -12.80 -3.94
CA VAL A 698 26.73 -11.73 -4.92
C VAL A 698 25.52 -10.81 -4.93
N ALA A 699 25.77 -9.50 -4.83
CA ALA A 699 24.74 -8.46 -4.92
C ALA A 699 24.46 -8.09 -6.38
N ARG A 700 23.18 -7.96 -6.75
CA ARG A 700 22.79 -7.45 -8.08
C ARG A 700 22.99 -5.92 -8.16
N PRO A 701 23.35 -5.37 -9.35
CA PRO A 701 23.55 -3.94 -9.53
C PRO A 701 22.34 -3.08 -9.14
N ARG A 702 21.14 -3.36 -9.69
CA ARG A 702 19.89 -2.71 -9.24
C ARG A 702 19.31 -3.42 -8.03
N LEU A 703 18.89 -2.64 -7.03
CA LEU A 703 18.25 -3.16 -5.83
C LEU A 703 16.86 -3.67 -6.17
N TRP A 704 16.13 -2.97 -7.03
CA TRP A 704 14.75 -3.31 -7.39
C TRP A 704 14.64 -3.85 -8.82
N SER A 705 13.73 -4.83 -8.99
CA SER A 705 13.44 -5.43 -10.29
C SER A 705 11.94 -5.65 -10.48
N LEU A 706 11.47 -5.54 -11.73
CA LEU A 706 10.09 -5.88 -12.10
C LEU A 706 9.95 -7.41 -12.13
N ARG A 707 9.37 -7.99 -11.07
CA ARG A 707 9.10 -9.43 -10.96
C ARG A 707 8.03 -9.87 -11.96
N GLN A 708 6.93 -9.11 -12.05
CA GLN A 708 5.78 -9.46 -12.88
C GLN A 708 4.91 -8.24 -13.22
N THR A 709 4.29 -8.24 -14.41
CA THR A 709 3.14 -7.38 -14.74
C THR A 709 1.89 -8.25 -14.87
N ILE A 710 0.79 -7.80 -14.28
CA ILE A 710 -0.57 -8.35 -14.43
C ILE A 710 -1.32 -7.41 -15.39
N GLY A 711 -1.84 -7.96 -16.49
CA GLY A 711 -2.48 -7.15 -17.54
C GLY A 711 -1.46 -6.38 -18.40
N ALA A 712 -1.97 -5.44 -19.20
CA ALA A 712 -1.20 -4.67 -20.16
C ALA A 712 -1.92 -3.36 -20.52
N THR A 713 -1.15 -2.32 -20.85
CA THR A 713 -1.66 -1.04 -21.37
C THR A 713 -2.32 -1.22 -22.74
N THR A 714 -1.66 -1.95 -23.64
CA THR A 714 -2.16 -2.32 -24.98
C THR A 714 -2.56 -3.79 -25.05
N GLY A 715 -3.53 -4.13 -25.91
CA GLY A 715 -3.97 -5.50 -26.12
C GLY A 715 -4.79 -6.13 -24.98
N PRO A 716 -4.76 -7.47 -24.82
CA PRO A 716 -5.56 -8.19 -23.82
C PRO A 716 -5.10 -7.89 -22.39
N SER A 717 -5.97 -7.25 -21.63
CA SER A 717 -5.84 -7.08 -20.18
C SER A 717 -7.11 -7.59 -19.49
N PRO A 718 -7.01 -8.25 -18.31
CA PRO A 718 -8.18 -8.66 -17.52
C PRO A 718 -8.93 -7.45 -16.91
N PHE A 719 -8.28 -6.30 -16.85
CA PHE A 719 -8.84 -5.02 -16.43
C PHE A 719 -9.61 -4.36 -17.58
N ALA A 720 -10.80 -3.83 -17.30
CA ALA A 720 -11.61 -3.10 -18.28
C ALA A 720 -10.92 -1.78 -18.65
N ASP A 721 -10.68 -0.93 -17.65
CA ASP A 721 -10.01 0.37 -17.77
C ASP A 721 -9.05 0.59 -16.59
N ARG A 722 -9.17 1.68 -15.82
CA ARG A 722 -8.17 2.06 -14.81
C ARG A 722 -8.26 1.19 -13.57
N VAL A 723 -7.11 0.76 -13.05
CA VAL A 723 -6.98 0.25 -11.68
C VAL A 723 -6.72 1.46 -10.79
N LEU A 724 -7.73 1.88 -10.01
CA LEU A 724 -7.70 3.12 -9.23
C LEU A 724 -7.29 2.91 -7.77
N SER A 725 -7.42 1.69 -7.25
CA SER A 725 -6.97 1.36 -5.90
C SER A 725 -6.52 -0.09 -5.79
N ILE A 726 -5.53 -0.32 -4.94
CA ILE A 726 -5.07 -1.66 -4.56
C ILE A 726 -4.94 -1.79 -3.05
N ASP A 727 -5.10 -3.02 -2.58
CA ASP A 727 -4.86 -3.35 -1.17
C ASP A 727 -4.32 -4.77 -1.02
N VAL A 728 -3.41 -4.98 -0.07
CA VAL A 728 -2.81 -6.29 0.19
C VAL A 728 -3.41 -6.87 1.46
N HIS A 729 -3.90 -8.10 1.36
CA HIS A 729 -4.46 -8.81 2.50
C HIS A 729 -3.41 -8.97 3.61
N PRO A 730 -3.76 -8.86 4.92
CA PRO A 730 -2.80 -8.89 6.06
C PRO A 730 -1.88 -10.11 6.21
N SER A 731 -1.92 -11.07 5.28
CA SER A 731 -1.03 -12.23 5.19
C SER A 731 0.03 -12.12 4.08
N GLY A 732 0.05 -11.03 3.30
CA GLY A 732 0.94 -10.81 2.15
C GLY A 732 0.65 -11.66 0.91
N LYS A 733 -0.34 -12.57 0.97
CA LYS A 733 -0.55 -13.61 -0.06
C LYS A 733 -1.59 -13.25 -1.13
N LEU A 734 -2.51 -12.34 -0.80
CA LEU A 734 -3.61 -11.95 -1.67
C LEU A 734 -3.59 -10.43 -1.91
N LEU A 735 -3.92 -10.04 -3.13
CA LEU A 735 -4.03 -8.65 -3.59
C LEU A 735 -5.47 -8.41 -4.05
N ALA A 736 -6.09 -7.34 -3.57
CA ALA A 736 -7.32 -6.80 -4.14
C ALA A 736 -7.01 -5.63 -5.07
N THR A 737 -7.76 -5.54 -6.18
CA THR A 737 -7.71 -4.40 -7.11
C THR A 737 -9.12 -3.86 -7.33
N GLY A 738 -9.31 -2.56 -7.19
CA GLY A 738 -10.53 -1.84 -7.57
C GLY A 738 -10.32 -0.96 -8.80
N GLY A 739 -11.34 -0.87 -9.64
CA GLY A 739 -11.33 -0.05 -10.84
C GLY A 739 -12.68 -0.08 -11.55
N GLY A 740 -12.65 0.18 -12.86
CA GLY A 740 -13.84 0.14 -13.71
C GLY A 740 -13.76 1.11 -14.87
N GLU A 741 -14.75 1.05 -15.76
CA GLU A 741 -14.94 2.05 -16.81
C GLU A 741 -15.80 3.22 -16.28
N PRO A 742 -15.32 4.48 -16.35
CA PRO A 742 -16.03 5.66 -15.89
C PRO A 742 -17.47 5.77 -16.40
N SER A 743 -18.41 5.95 -15.47
CA SER A 743 -19.85 6.08 -15.73
C SER A 743 -20.49 4.86 -16.42
N ARG A 744 -19.93 3.65 -16.20
CA ARG A 744 -20.52 2.39 -16.69
C ARG A 744 -20.54 1.26 -15.68
N THR A 745 -19.39 0.74 -15.29
CA THR A 745 -19.30 -0.45 -14.43
C THR A 745 -18.02 -0.45 -13.60
N GLY A 746 -18.18 -0.63 -12.29
CA GLY A 746 -17.06 -0.95 -11.41
C GLY A 746 -16.62 -2.40 -11.58
N GLU A 747 -15.37 -2.69 -11.23
CA GLU A 747 -14.87 -4.05 -11.06
C GLU A 747 -14.00 -4.15 -9.80
N TRP A 748 -14.10 -5.30 -9.10
CA TRP A 748 -13.09 -5.70 -8.14
C TRP A 748 -12.64 -7.14 -8.39
N MET A 749 -11.34 -7.37 -8.19
CA MET A 749 -10.70 -8.65 -8.45
C MET A 749 -9.73 -9.01 -7.30
N LEU A 750 -9.58 -10.31 -7.09
CA LEU A 750 -8.69 -10.92 -6.10
C LEU A 750 -7.62 -11.73 -6.82
N TRP A 751 -6.36 -11.48 -6.46
CA TRP A 751 -5.17 -12.04 -7.11
C TRP A 751 -4.25 -12.71 -6.10
N LYS A 752 -3.43 -13.64 -6.57
CA LYS A 752 -2.36 -14.28 -5.79
C LYS A 752 -1.05 -13.52 -5.97
N VAL A 753 -0.46 -13.02 -4.88
CA VAL A 753 0.76 -12.16 -4.96
C VAL A 753 1.98 -12.92 -5.50
N SER A 754 2.09 -14.23 -5.27
CA SER A 754 3.29 -15.00 -5.66
C SER A 754 3.51 -15.16 -7.17
N ASP A 755 2.45 -15.04 -7.98
CA ASP A 755 2.46 -15.38 -9.42
C ASP A 755 1.43 -14.60 -10.24
N GLY A 756 0.83 -13.55 -9.66
CA GLY A 756 -0.12 -12.66 -10.30
C GLY A 756 -1.39 -13.33 -10.84
N SER A 757 -1.68 -14.59 -10.45
CA SER A 757 -2.84 -15.31 -10.97
C SER A 757 -4.16 -14.76 -10.42
N LEU A 758 -5.17 -14.67 -11.30
CA LEU A 758 -6.52 -14.27 -10.93
C LEU A 758 -7.20 -15.39 -10.15
N ILE A 759 -7.61 -15.10 -8.91
CA ILE A 759 -8.38 -16.02 -8.07
C ILE A 759 -9.88 -15.80 -8.31
N ARG A 760 -10.32 -14.53 -8.41
CA ARG A 760 -11.75 -14.17 -8.50
C ARG A 760 -11.93 -12.82 -9.18
N LYS A 761 -12.90 -12.72 -10.09
CA LYS A 761 -13.47 -11.45 -10.58
C LYS A 761 -14.94 -11.39 -10.20
N ILE A 762 -15.37 -10.29 -9.57
CA ILE A 762 -16.79 -10.03 -9.35
C ILE A 762 -17.30 -9.14 -10.50
N PRO A 763 -18.31 -9.59 -11.28
CA PRO A 763 -18.97 -8.75 -12.26
C PRO A 763 -19.95 -7.78 -11.58
N ASN A 764 -19.99 -6.53 -12.06
CA ASN A 764 -20.90 -5.46 -11.62
C ASN A 764 -21.06 -5.31 -10.09
N PRO A 765 -19.98 -5.28 -9.28
CA PRO A 765 -20.06 -5.09 -7.83
C PRO A 765 -20.63 -3.72 -7.43
N HIS A 766 -20.42 -2.71 -8.26
CA HIS A 766 -20.94 -1.34 -8.13
C HIS A 766 -21.53 -0.88 -9.46
N GLY A 767 -22.50 0.02 -9.42
CA GLY A 767 -23.18 0.57 -10.60
C GLY A 767 -22.32 1.52 -11.45
N ASP A 768 -21.13 1.88 -10.95
CA ASP A 768 -20.09 2.66 -11.59
C ASP A 768 -18.74 2.28 -10.92
N THR A 769 -17.64 2.78 -11.46
CA THR A 769 -16.24 2.65 -11.06
C THR A 769 -16.00 2.48 -9.54
N VAL A 770 -15.19 1.49 -9.16
CA VAL A 770 -14.71 1.32 -7.79
C VAL A 770 -13.48 2.20 -7.57
N PHE A 771 -13.61 3.24 -6.73
CA PHE A 771 -12.52 4.18 -6.42
C PHE A 771 -11.57 3.65 -5.34
N CYS A 772 -12.07 2.84 -4.40
CA CYS A 772 -11.27 2.39 -3.27
C CYS A 772 -11.63 0.96 -2.83
N VAL A 773 -10.62 0.18 -2.46
CA VAL A 773 -10.75 -1.16 -1.86
C VAL A 773 -9.86 -1.25 -0.63
N ARG A 774 -10.33 -1.83 0.48
CA ARG A 774 -9.52 -2.12 1.68
C ARG A 774 -9.98 -3.38 2.41
N PHE A 775 -9.05 -4.28 2.71
CA PHE A 775 -9.27 -5.43 3.59
C PHE A 775 -9.44 -4.99 5.05
N SER A 776 -10.25 -5.73 5.79
CA SER A 776 -10.30 -5.61 7.25
C SER A 776 -8.97 -6.08 7.86
N PRO A 777 -8.54 -5.54 9.02
CA PRO A 777 -7.29 -5.93 9.70
C PRO A 777 -7.16 -7.41 10.08
N ASP A 778 -8.24 -8.19 10.03
CA ASP A 778 -8.26 -9.65 10.21
C ASP A 778 -8.32 -10.44 8.88
N GLY A 779 -8.42 -9.75 7.75
CA GLY A 779 -8.46 -10.31 6.40
C GLY A 779 -9.79 -10.90 5.94
N GLN A 780 -10.80 -11.01 6.82
CA GLN A 780 -12.05 -11.74 6.51
C GLN A 780 -13.00 -10.96 5.59
N THR A 781 -12.99 -9.62 5.67
CA THR A 781 -13.89 -8.74 4.90
C THR A 781 -13.09 -7.82 3.96
N LEU A 782 -13.57 -7.62 2.74
CA LEU A 782 -13.15 -6.52 1.87
C LEU A 782 -14.22 -5.44 1.87
N ALA A 783 -13.85 -4.18 2.09
CA ALA A 783 -14.71 -3.02 1.86
C ALA A 783 -14.37 -2.41 0.49
N THR A 784 -15.40 -2.06 -0.28
CA THR A 784 -15.27 -1.39 -1.59
C THR A 784 -16.16 -0.14 -1.65
N GLY A 785 -15.65 0.95 -2.22
CA GLY A 785 -16.37 2.23 -2.36
C GLY A 785 -16.43 2.68 -3.81
N GLY A 786 -17.62 3.08 -4.26
CA GLY A 786 -17.91 3.35 -5.67
C GLY A 786 -18.22 4.80 -6.00
N ALA A 787 -18.14 5.10 -7.29
CA ALA A 787 -18.73 6.30 -7.90
C ALA A 787 -20.27 6.31 -7.73
N ASP A 788 -20.89 5.13 -7.62
CA ASP A 788 -22.31 4.91 -7.30
C ASP A 788 -22.74 5.34 -5.88
N GLN A 789 -21.88 6.04 -5.13
CA GLN A 789 -22.10 6.58 -3.79
C GLN A 789 -22.22 5.52 -2.68
N MET A 790 -22.11 4.22 -3.03
CA MET A 790 -22.28 3.10 -2.10
C MET A 790 -20.97 2.64 -1.50
N ILE A 791 -21.03 2.07 -0.29
CA ILE A 791 -19.98 1.20 0.25
C ILE A 791 -20.51 -0.22 0.34
N LYS A 792 -19.72 -1.21 -0.03
CA LYS A 792 -20.10 -2.63 0.00
C LYS A 792 -19.05 -3.44 0.75
N LEU A 793 -19.53 -4.36 1.58
CA LEU A 793 -18.71 -5.25 2.41
C LEU A 793 -18.85 -6.67 1.87
N TRP A 794 -17.71 -7.33 1.60
CA TRP A 794 -17.66 -8.62 0.94
C TRP A 794 -16.89 -9.64 1.78
N ASP A 795 -17.39 -10.87 1.86
CA ASP A 795 -16.69 -12.00 2.44
C ASP A 795 -15.57 -12.44 1.49
N VAL A 796 -14.32 -12.47 1.96
CA VAL A 796 -13.14 -12.66 1.10
C VAL A 796 -13.03 -14.09 0.58
N GLU A 797 -13.39 -15.09 1.39
CA GLU A 797 -13.29 -16.50 1.00
C GLU A 797 -14.33 -16.87 -0.06
N SER A 798 -15.62 -16.62 0.19
CA SER A 798 -16.72 -16.99 -0.70
C SER A 798 -17.01 -15.96 -1.79
N GLY A 799 -16.55 -14.71 -1.63
CA GLY A 799 -16.79 -13.59 -2.56
C GLY A 799 -18.21 -13.02 -2.50
N LYS A 800 -18.96 -13.27 -1.42
CA LYS A 800 -20.36 -12.84 -1.28
C LYS A 800 -20.47 -11.45 -0.67
N LEU A 801 -21.46 -10.68 -1.12
CA LEU A 801 -21.86 -9.43 -0.46
C LEU A 801 -22.44 -9.74 0.94
N ILE A 802 -21.87 -9.13 1.97
CA ILE A 802 -22.34 -9.18 3.36
C ILE A 802 -23.35 -8.05 3.60
N LYS A 803 -23.02 -6.83 3.17
CA LYS A 803 -23.82 -5.61 3.46
C LYS A 803 -23.51 -4.49 2.45
N THR A 804 -24.49 -3.64 2.17
CA THR A 804 -24.27 -2.30 1.58
C THR A 804 -24.51 -1.23 2.65
N LEU A 805 -23.70 -0.18 2.68
CA LEU A 805 -23.85 0.99 3.53
C LEU A 805 -24.20 2.19 2.64
N GLU A 806 -25.25 2.93 3.00
CA GLU A 806 -25.86 3.98 2.18
C GLU A 806 -25.94 5.29 2.97
N GLY A 807 -25.72 6.43 2.31
CA GLY A 807 -25.92 7.76 2.93
C GLY A 807 -24.79 8.78 2.75
N HIS A 808 -23.79 8.53 1.89
CA HIS A 808 -23.08 9.61 1.18
C HIS A 808 -23.95 10.13 0.02
N THR A 809 -23.69 11.36 -0.44
CA THR A 809 -24.42 11.98 -1.56
C THR A 809 -23.54 12.28 -2.78
N HIS A 810 -22.36 11.69 -2.82
CA HIS A 810 -21.43 11.70 -3.96
C HIS A 810 -20.48 10.50 -3.86
N HIS A 811 -19.68 10.26 -4.90
CA HIS A 811 -18.65 9.22 -4.99
C HIS A 811 -17.88 9.00 -3.67
N VAL A 812 -17.69 7.73 -3.28
CA VAL A 812 -16.88 7.35 -2.12
C VAL A 812 -15.42 7.25 -2.55
N THR A 813 -14.63 8.26 -2.20
CA THR A 813 -13.25 8.44 -2.67
C THR A 813 -12.24 7.61 -1.88
N SER A 814 -12.53 7.33 -0.61
CA SER A 814 -11.59 6.61 0.26
C SER A 814 -12.28 5.84 1.39
N ILE A 815 -11.66 4.75 1.81
CA ILE A 815 -12.08 3.88 2.91
C ILE A 815 -10.87 3.63 3.80
N ALA A 816 -11.08 3.60 5.12
CA ALA A 816 -10.11 3.12 6.09
C ALA A 816 -10.81 2.27 7.17
N TRP A 817 -10.17 1.19 7.62
CA TRP A 817 -10.66 0.33 8.70
C TRP A 817 -10.03 0.71 10.05
N ASN A 818 -10.84 0.80 11.11
CA ASN A 818 -10.30 0.87 12.46
C ASN A 818 -9.77 -0.51 12.86
N ALA A 819 -8.59 -0.54 13.49
CA ALA A 819 -7.98 -1.76 14.02
C ALA A 819 -8.89 -2.52 15.02
N ASN A 820 -9.96 -1.92 15.55
CA ASN A 820 -10.95 -2.57 16.41
C ASN A 820 -11.98 -3.48 15.68
N LEU A 821 -11.92 -3.56 14.34
CA LEU A 821 -12.83 -4.33 13.45
C LEU A 821 -14.31 -3.88 13.43
N ARG A 822 -14.66 -2.81 14.15
CA ARG A 822 -16.06 -2.35 14.36
C ARG A 822 -16.37 -1.05 13.66
N GLU A 823 -15.38 -0.18 13.53
CA GLU A 823 -15.51 1.10 12.85
C GLU A 823 -14.89 1.07 11.45
N LEU A 824 -15.64 1.57 10.48
CA LEU A 824 -15.14 1.91 9.15
C LEU A 824 -15.26 3.42 8.97
N ALA A 825 -14.24 4.07 8.41
CA ALA A 825 -14.29 5.46 8.02
C ALA A 825 -14.36 5.56 6.49
N THR A 826 -15.23 6.42 5.97
CA THR A 826 -15.43 6.61 4.54
C THR A 826 -15.37 8.10 4.20
N GLY A 827 -14.59 8.44 3.18
CA GLY A 827 -14.45 9.79 2.64
C GLY A 827 -15.20 9.89 1.32
N SER A 828 -15.74 11.07 1.03
CA SER A 828 -16.52 11.29 -0.19
C SER A 828 -16.27 12.67 -0.80
N ALA A 829 -16.61 12.76 -2.08
CA ALA A 829 -16.75 14.01 -2.80
C ALA A 829 -17.92 14.90 -2.29
N ASP A 830 -18.78 14.41 -1.39
CA ASP A 830 -19.78 15.23 -0.67
C ASP A 830 -19.19 16.15 0.43
N ALA A 831 -17.85 16.25 0.50
CA ALA A 831 -17.10 17.02 1.49
C ALA A 831 -17.38 16.59 2.96
N THR A 832 -17.73 15.32 3.16
CA THR A 832 -17.86 14.71 4.50
C THR A 832 -16.99 13.46 4.68
N VAL A 833 -16.71 13.15 5.94
CA VAL A 833 -16.25 11.82 6.37
C VAL A 833 -17.34 11.18 7.22
N LYS A 834 -17.69 9.92 6.98
CA LYS A 834 -18.62 9.16 7.82
C LYS A 834 -17.87 8.07 8.57
N VAL A 835 -18.29 7.83 9.81
CA VAL A 835 -17.84 6.69 10.62
C VAL A 835 -19.03 5.76 10.80
N TRP A 836 -18.86 4.48 10.48
CA TRP A 836 -19.90 3.46 10.49
C TRP A 836 -19.60 2.41 11.54
N ASN A 837 -20.62 1.95 12.26
CA ASN A 837 -20.52 0.70 13.00
C ASN A 837 -20.89 -0.47 12.06
N ILE A 838 -19.99 -1.44 11.91
CA ILE A 838 -20.12 -2.53 10.93
C ILE A 838 -21.27 -3.50 11.28
N GLU A 839 -21.46 -3.81 12.57
CA GLU A 839 -22.50 -4.75 13.05
C GLU A 839 -23.91 -4.25 12.69
N THR A 840 -24.23 -3.01 13.06
CA THR A 840 -25.52 -2.35 12.73
C THR A 840 -25.61 -1.90 11.28
N GLY A 841 -24.48 -1.53 10.66
CA GLY A 841 -24.44 -0.86 9.35
C GLY A 841 -24.79 0.63 9.38
N GLN A 842 -24.91 1.25 10.57
CA GLN A 842 -25.32 2.65 10.70
C GLN A 842 -24.13 3.60 10.83
N ALA A 843 -24.25 4.80 10.26
CA ALA A 843 -23.29 5.88 10.45
C ALA A 843 -23.41 6.44 11.89
N THR A 844 -22.42 6.13 12.73
CA THR A 844 -22.33 6.64 14.12
C THR A 844 -21.88 8.09 14.18
N ARG A 845 -21.20 8.59 13.13
CA ARG A 845 -20.78 9.99 13.00
C ARG A 845 -20.74 10.44 11.55
N THR A 846 -20.99 11.72 11.31
CA THR A 846 -20.55 12.46 10.11
C THR A 846 -19.67 13.62 10.58
N ILE A 847 -18.51 13.78 9.96
CA ILE A 847 -17.56 14.88 10.19
C ILE A 847 -17.61 15.79 8.96
N THR A 848 -17.80 17.09 9.19
CA THR A 848 -18.08 18.10 8.16
C THR A 848 -17.13 19.30 8.29
N GLY A 849 -17.14 20.21 7.31
CA GLY A 849 -16.35 21.45 7.34
C GLY A 849 -15.03 21.38 6.58
N PHE A 850 -14.86 20.36 5.74
CA PHE A 850 -13.96 20.41 4.59
C PHE A 850 -14.52 21.42 3.58
N LYS A 851 -13.64 22.11 2.84
CA LYS A 851 -14.06 23.10 1.81
C LYS A 851 -14.34 22.49 0.44
N THR A 852 -13.89 21.26 0.26
CA THR A 852 -13.80 20.47 -0.97
C THR A 852 -14.03 19.01 -0.59
N GLU A 853 -14.07 18.14 -1.58
CA GLU A 853 -13.99 16.70 -1.43
C GLU A 853 -12.85 16.24 -0.49
N VAL A 854 -13.12 15.13 0.22
CA VAL A 854 -12.12 14.33 0.92
C VAL A 854 -11.47 13.39 -0.09
N THR A 855 -10.15 13.22 -0.05
CA THR A 855 -9.41 12.54 -1.12
C THR A 855 -8.79 11.21 -0.70
N LYS A 856 -8.06 11.15 0.43
CA LYS A 856 -7.64 9.89 1.07
C LYS A 856 -7.89 9.93 2.59
N LEU A 857 -8.08 8.74 3.15
CA LEU A 857 -8.17 8.47 4.59
C LEU A 857 -7.13 7.44 5.01
N VAL A 858 -6.59 7.58 6.22
CA VAL A 858 -5.82 6.52 6.88
C VAL A 858 -6.22 6.42 8.36
N PHE A 859 -6.49 5.22 8.85
CA PHE A 859 -6.78 4.97 10.26
C PHE A 859 -5.49 4.73 11.03
N VAL A 860 -5.39 5.33 12.21
CA VAL A 860 -4.09 5.56 12.85
C VAL A 860 -4.03 4.83 14.20
N GLY A 861 -3.25 3.74 14.24
CA GLY A 861 -3.11 2.88 15.41
C GLY A 861 -4.47 2.38 15.92
N ARG A 862 -4.77 2.64 17.20
CA ARG A 862 -6.07 2.33 17.83
C ARG A 862 -6.68 3.45 18.65
N GLU A 863 -6.07 4.63 18.66
CA GLU A 863 -6.50 5.76 19.50
C GLU A 863 -7.75 6.48 18.97
N ASN A 864 -8.53 5.78 18.13
CA ASN A 864 -9.64 6.31 17.36
C ASN A 864 -9.24 7.54 16.53
N ARG A 865 -7.99 7.59 16.04
CA ARG A 865 -7.47 8.68 15.20
C ARG A 865 -7.60 8.34 13.72
N LEU A 866 -7.97 9.34 12.92
CA LEU A 866 -8.14 9.27 11.48
C LEU A 866 -7.38 10.43 10.83
N GLY A 867 -6.38 10.10 10.01
CA GLY A 867 -5.73 11.04 9.10
C GLY A 867 -6.62 11.29 7.87
N VAL A 868 -6.71 12.55 7.45
CA VAL A 868 -7.59 12.99 6.36
C VAL A 868 -6.88 14.00 5.47
N THR A 869 -6.92 13.79 4.16
CA THR A 869 -6.57 14.79 3.14
C THR A 869 -7.80 15.18 2.33
N SER A 870 -7.74 16.38 1.73
CA SER A 870 -8.81 16.94 0.90
C SER A 870 -8.21 17.90 -0.13
N GLY A 871 -8.97 18.18 -1.20
CA GLY A 871 -8.57 19.07 -2.29
C GLY A 871 -8.17 20.50 -1.86
N ASP A 872 -8.55 20.94 -0.66
CA ASP A 872 -8.23 22.27 -0.10
C ASP A 872 -6.81 22.46 0.46
N SER A 873 -5.86 21.60 0.07
CA SER A 873 -4.43 21.64 0.45
C SER A 873 -4.14 21.42 1.95
N VAL A 874 -5.05 20.82 2.72
CA VAL A 874 -4.92 20.72 4.18
C VAL A 874 -5.03 19.28 4.68
N PHE A 875 -3.94 18.82 5.31
CA PHE A 875 -3.90 17.58 6.09
C PHE A 875 -4.51 17.80 7.48
N ARG A 876 -5.30 16.83 7.95
CA ARG A 876 -6.01 16.89 9.24
C ARG A 876 -5.94 15.56 9.97
N VAL A 877 -5.97 15.63 11.30
CA VAL A 877 -6.20 14.45 12.16
C VAL A 877 -7.45 14.70 12.99
N TYR A 878 -8.37 13.75 12.96
CA TYR A 878 -9.64 13.76 13.70
C TYR A 878 -9.74 12.54 14.62
N ARG A 879 -10.52 12.67 15.70
CA ARG A 879 -10.94 11.55 16.52
C ARG A 879 -12.30 11.00 16.09
N THR A 880 -12.45 9.69 15.91
CA THR A 880 -13.73 9.03 15.59
C THR A 880 -14.62 8.86 16.82
N ASP A 881 -14.07 8.92 18.04
CA ASP A 881 -14.81 8.76 19.31
C ASP A 881 -15.67 9.99 19.70
N ASN A 882 -15.23 11.20 19.33
CA ASN A 882 -15.93 12.44 19.65
C ASN A 882 -16.03 13.45 18.48
N GLY A 883 -15.30 13.24 17.38
CA GLY A 883 -15.29 14.14 16.21
C GLY A 883 -14.37 15.37 16.35
N ALA A 884 -13.59 15.47 17.44
CA ALA A 884 -12.65 16.57 17.63
C ALA A 884 -11.51 16.50 16.61
N ARG A 885 -11.13 17.66 16.08
CA ARG A 885 -9.94 17.81 15.21
C ARG A 885 -8.73 18.12 16.08
N GLU A 886 -7.73 17.25 16.02
CA GLU A 886 -6.47 17.39 16.76
C GLU A 886 -5.45 18.19 15.94
N THR A 887 -5.38 17.94 14.62
CA THR A 887 -4.39 18.54 13.71
C THR A 887 -5.06 19.15 12.47
N ASN A 888 -4.53 20.27 11.98
CA ASN A 888 -4.97 20.96 10.76
C ASN A 888 -3.80 21.75 10.15
N ALA A 889 -2.99 21.10 9.33
CA ALA A 889 -1.81 21.68 8.70
C ALA A 889 -2.04 21.92 7.21
N LYS A 890 -1.76 23.13 6.71
CA LYS A 890 -1.67 23.33 5.26
C LYS A 890 -0.38 22.68 4.76
N VAL A 891 -0.48 21.90 3.69
CA VAL A 891 0.67 21.32 2.97
C VAL A 891 1.09 22.28 1.85
N ALA A 892 2.34 22.21 1.42
CA ALA A 892 2.81 22.96 0.25
C ALA A 892 2.14 22.40 -1.02
N GLY A 893 1.84 23.28 -1.98
CA GLY A 893 1.13 22.91 -3.21
C GLY A 893 -0.38 23.12 -3.20
N ASP A 894 -1.03 22.50 -4.19
CA ASP A 894 -2.44 22.64 -4.51
C ASP A 894 -3.28 21.45 -3.98
N TYR A 895 -3.85 20.65 -4.88
CA TYR A 895 -4.80 19.57 -4.55
C TYR A 895 -4.07 18.31 -4.07
N LEU A 896 -4.53 17.67 -2.98
CA LEU A 896 -3.89 16.50 -2.38
C LEU A 896 -4.58 15.19 -2.83
N TYR A 897 -3.83 14.25 -3.39
CA TYR A 897 -4.34 12.94 -3.82
C TYR A 897 -3.82 11.76 -2.99
N ALA A 898 -2.67 11.91 -2.34
CA ALA A 898 -1.97 10.82 -1.65
C ALA A 898 -1.92 11.07 -0.13
N LEU A 899 -2.11 9.99 0.64
CA LEU A 899 -1.95 9.93 2.10
C LEU A 899 -1.61 8.49 2.50
N ASP A 900 -0.55 8.30 3.28
CA ASP A 900 -0.32 7.09 4.08
C ASP A 900 0.36 7.45 5.42
N SER A 901 0.46 6.51 6.35
CA SER A 901 1.07 6.72 7.68
C SER A 901 1.76 5.48 8.22
N ASN A 902 2.82 5.67 9.01
CA ASN A 902 3.36 4.57 9.79
C ASN A 902 2.38 4.06 10.85
N ARG A 903 2.63 2.84 11.33
CA ARG A 903 1.65 2.03 12.05
C ARG A 903 1.26 2.56 13.44
N ASP A 904 2.12 3.38 14.04
CA ASP A 904 1.86 4.06 15.32
C ASP A 904 1.27 5.47 15.14
N GLY A 905 1.27 6.01 13.92
CA GLY A 905 0.77 7.34 13.63
C GLY A 905 1.67 8.49 14.05
N SER A 906 2.96 8.25 14.25
CA SER A 906 3.93 9.33 14.49
C SER A 906 4.23 10.13 13.22
N GLN A 907 4.17 9.49 12.04
CA GLN A 907 4.54 10.05 10.74
C GLN A 907 3.48 9.76 9.65
N PHE A 908 3.29 10.73 8.77
CA PHE A 908 2.39 10.69 7.62
C PHE A 908 3.15 11.16 6.37
N ILE A 909 2.88 10.57 5.21
CA ILE A 909 3.24 11.16 3.92
C ILE A 909 1.99 11.67 3.23
N VAL A 910 2.08 12.87 2.69
CA VAL A 910 1.01 13.56 1.97
C VAL A 910 1.56 14.06 0.64
N GLY A 911 0.82 13.85 -0.46
CA GLY A 911 1.26 14.27 -1.80
C GLY A 911 0.10 14.70 -2.70
N GLY A 912 0.41 15.41 -3.79
CA GLY A 912 -0.63 15.96 -4.66
C GLY A 912 -0.20 16.52 -6.02
N ALA A 913 -1.05 17.40 -6.54
CA ALA A 913 -0.98 18.03 -7.86
C ALA A 913 0.27 18.89 -8.09
N SER A 914 0.86 19.44 -7.02
CA SER A 914 2.12 20.21 -7.07
C SER A 914 3.32 19.39 -7.51
N GLY A 915 3.24 18.06 -7.43
CA GLY A 915 4.41 17.22 -7.65
C GLY A 915 5.42 17.23 -6.51
N THR A 916 4.98 17.64 -5.32
CA THR A 916 5.71 17.49 -4.08
C THR A 916 4.98 16.51 -3.17
N ALA A 917 5.74 15.74 -2.41
CA ALA A 917 5.25 14.98 -1.27
C ALA A 917 5.94 15.48 0.00
N THR A 918 5.30 15.34 1.16
CA THR A 918 5.81 15.88 2.41
C THR A 918 5.64 14.85 3.52
N LEU A 919 6.72 14.58 4.26
CA LEU A 919 6.68 13.85 5.52
C LEU A 919 6.23 14.82 6.61
N ILE A 920 5.17 14.48 7.34
CA ILE A 920 4.53 15.32 8.34
C ILE A 920 4.37 14.51 9.63
N ASP A 921 4.73 15.06 10.78
CA ASP A 921 4.44 14.44 12.08
C ASP A 921 2.98 14.62 12.51
N LYS A 922 2.54 13.86 13.50
CA LYS A 922 1.17 13.93 14.04
C LYS A 922 0.71 15.30 14.55
N SER A 923 1.63 16.22 14.87
CA SER A 923 1.29 17.60 15.25
C SER A 923 1.00 18.50 14.04
N GLY A 924 1.26 18.01 12.82
CA GLY A 924 1.15 18.76 11.58
C GLY A 924 2.44 19.50 11.20
N LYS A 925 3.56 19.22 11.87
CA LYS A 925 4.86 19.78 11.52
C LYS A 925 5.48 18.96 10.39
N GLN A 926 5.82 19.63 9.30
CA GLN A 926 6.54 19.05 8.17
C GLN A 926 8.01 18.80 8.58
N SER A 927 8.55 17.63 8.23
CA SER A 927 9.91 17.20 8.61
C SER A 927 10.84 16.97 7.42
N LEU A 928 10.32 16.48 6.29
CA LEU A 928 11.02 16.38 5.01
C LEU A 928 10.06 16.76 3.87
N GLU A 929 10.58 17.37 2.81
CA GLU A 929 9.87 17.58 1.55
C GLU A 929 10.60 16.79 0.46
N TYR A 930 9.82 16.00 -0.29
CA TYR A 930 10.27 15.14 -1.37
C TYR A 930 9.83 15.76 -2.70
N SER A 931 10.79 16.00 -3.58
CA SER A 931 10.58 16.54 -4.93
C SER A 931 11.45 15.76 -5.93
N LEU A 932 11.45 16.16 -7.20
CA LEU A 932 12.26 15.53 -8.25
C LEU A 932 13.77 15.59 -7.95
N GLY A 933 14.23 16.60 -7.21
CA GLY A 933 15.57 17.17 -7.35
C GLY A 933 15.65 18.12 -8.56
N GLU A 934 16.62 19.02 -8.57
CA GLU A 934 17.08 19.66 -9.82
C GLU A 934 18.16 18.74 -10.43
N GLU A 935 18.12 18.53 -11.75
CA GLU A 935 19.08 17.70 -12.52
C GLU A 935 20.47 18.35 -12.65
#